data_AF-A0A6P8L9C8-F1
#
_entry.id   AF-A0A6P8L9C8-F1
#
_cell.length_a   1.000
_cell.length_b   1.000
_cell.length_c   1.000
_cell.angle_alpha   90.00
_cell.angle_beta   90.00
_cell.angle_gamma   90.00
#
_symmetry.space_group_name_H-M   'P 1'
#
loop_
_entity.id
_entity.type
_entity.pdbx_description
1 polymer ?
#
loop_
_entity_poly.entity_id
_entity_poly.type
_entity_poly.pdbx_seq_one_letter_code
_entity_poly.pdbx_strand_id
1 'polypeptide(L)'
;MKSNEALAPFMAEYTKLYESLYKAYRTEKDLTERCNMLREELFTSDHKVYELTHTISTNEKEIEKLKQDVLNAIKRADAAHTREQNAQDTIENLRVNVQQLSQEIAQKNRQLAATEDTSIAKQKESLAQEKEKLVSEINTLKQRLKNMALYIEELEDRSSSAGHQIAEMQENLDIQLNEISRERRGRQRAEEEALQLQEGLAIKTSDLETANESIKAAAANVIKLESLLKEQRTSGEKMQREINKLSVKKLNLESDLENANNQIENLDKEMLEKDKQLKDWKQSINRMREEVSKHKTQKESITKRWQKIEIERSTLEQQLKHTSVKSKNAEHQKIICQKQLVDKQQELEVHIREKNVLARTKENLGDYIRRMQHELTVCEYSRRKIEHELDTSLRDIMDVHSLLSAVEKERDKHSLTAQNLAQQVEEYISEVKLKQVEISNYKKRLAETEAKYRQQQNMFETVRAERNACGKSLTEAHDEIQELKNKLKVLSHQIEQLKEDIVTKESQLIKEEFIRNKVEKEREGLRVELQSSRKEVSELKREIESMKQEEKSLRQVIQRAESDIARHKKDIDNIMNERDMLGTQLVRRNDELSLQYSRIKVLHGTLQRGEVQYNQRLEDIRLLKLEVKKLRTEKTLLIKNIQNMSDLRKEVFHLNHDLTRERLKVMALEEEVQTPLNIHRWRKLEGSDPSTYELLKKIQILQKRVIKMAADMIEKEKKIKDTEKLYMNLREILSKHPGPEAMVSLNKTQKALRERGKKVKCLLAELSMYEVQMGEYRIGMDRMSIEMNDLKKKYFIQKKKLHISKESKPKSLTQPVFPAISQSQKKFCGGGFNMTTPTPRNCFVVDSECR
;
A
#
# COMPACT_ATOMS: atom_id res chain seq x y z
N MET A 1 -19.40 -55.58 -12.40
CA MET A 1 -18.67 -55.59 -13.70
C MET A 1 -17.24 -56.15 -13.62
N LYS A 2 -16.48 -56.01 -12.51
CA LYS A 2 -15.09 -56.55 -12.42
C LYS A 2 -14.91 -58.08 -12.50
N SER A 3 -15.98 -58.85 -12.66
CA SER A 3 -16.00 -60.32 -12.54
C SER A 3 -16.54 -61.05 -13.79
N ASN A 4 -16.63 -60.36 -14.94
CA ASN A 4 -17.13 -60.96 -16.18
C ASN A 4 -16.42 -60.35 -17.40
N GLU A 5 -15.52 -61.11 -18.04
CA GLU A 5 -14.64 -60.64 -19.12
C GLU A 5 -15.40 -60.09 -20.33
N ALA A 6 -16.57 -60.66 -20.66
CA ALA A 6 -17.41 -60.20 -21.76
C ALA A 6 -17.90 -58.74 -21.60
N LEU A 7 -17.90 -58.19 -20.39
CA LEU A 7 -18.34 -56.83 -20.08
C LEU A 7 -17.18 -55.82 -19.92
N ALA A 8 -15.92 -56.26 -19.98
CA ALA A 8 -14.76 -55.39 -19.89
C ALA A 8 -14.71 -54.27 -20.97
N PRO A 9 -14.97 -54.53 -22.28
CA PRO A 9 -14.95 -53.45 -23.27
C PRO A 9 -16.10 -52.44 -23.07
N PHE A 10 -17.28 -52.91 -22.63
CA PHE A 10 -18.41 -52.04 -22.32
C PHE A 10 -18.19 -51.17 -21.07
N MET A 11 -17.30 -51.56 -20.16
CA MET A 11 -16.97 -50.74 -18.98
C MET A 11 -16.33 -49.40 -19.36
N ALA A 12 -15.47 -49.37 -20.39
CA ALA A 12 -14.82 -48.14 -20.85
C ALA A 12 -15.83 -47.18 -21.53
N GLU A 13 -16.71 -47.73 -22.37
CA GLU A 13 -17.85 -47.02 -22.98
C GLU A 13 -18.78 -46.45 -21.90
N TYR A 14 -19.21 -47.28 -20.94
CA TYR A 14 -20.12 -46.88 -19.88
C TYR A 14 -19.52 -45.84 -18.92
N THR A 15 -18.21 -45.92 -18.66
CA THR A 15 -17.51 -44.91 -17.84
C THR A 15 -17.44 -43.57 -18.56
N LYS A 16 -17.13 -43.55 -19.88
CA LYS A 16 -17.21 -42.32 -20.69
C LYS A 16 -18.64 -41.76 -20.73
N LEU A 17 -19.64 -42.62 -20.89
CA LEU A 17 -21.05 -42.22 -20.93
C LEU A 17 -21.48 -41.61 -19.58
N TYR A 18 -21.08 -42.24 -18.47
CA TYR A 18 -21.34 -41.75 -17.12
C TYR A 18 -20.61 -40.44 -16.82
N GLU A 19 -19.34 -40.29 -17.20
CA GLU A 19 -18.62 -39.02 -17.06
C GLU A 19 -19.24 -37.90 -17.90
N SER A 20 -19.72 -38.22 -19.11
CA SER A 20 -20.42 -37.26 -19.97
C SER A 20 -21.76 -36.85 -19.36
N LEU A 21 -22.56 -37.82 -18.89
CA LEU A 21 -23.83 -37.59 -18.19
C LEU A 21 -23.64 -36.78 -16.91
N TYR A 22 -22.60 -37.09 -16.12
CA TYR A 22 -22.29 -36.40 -14.87
C TYR A 22 -21.80 -34.96 -15.12
N LYS A 23 -21.02 -34.73 -16.18
CA LYS A 23 -20.67 -33.37 -16.63
C LYS A 23 -21.92 -32.61 -17.09
N ALA A 24 -22.77 -33.22 -17.90
CA ALA A 24 -24.02 -32.62 -18.38
C ALA A 24 -24.96 -32.25 -17.22
N TYR A 25 -25.19 -33.17 -16.28
CA TYR A 25 -26.01 -32.94 -15.08
C TYR A 25 -25.43 -31.85 -14.19
N ARG A 26 -24.10 -31.78 -14.04
CA ARG A 26 -23.45 -30.69 -13.31
C ARG A 26 -23.64 -29.34 -14.01
N THR A 27 -23.46 -29.27 -15.33
CA THR A 27 -23.73 -28.04 -16.08
C THR A 27 -25.20 -27.64 -16.08
N GLU A 28 -26.13 -28.60 -16.12
CA GLU A 28 -27.57 -28.36 -15.98
C GLU A 28 -27.89 -27.77 -14.60
N LYS A 29 -27.30 -28.33 -13.54
CA LYS A 29 -27.44 -27.83 -12.17
C LYS A 29 -26.88 -26.40 -12.03
N ASP A 30 -25.65 -26.17 -12.49
CA ASP A 30 -25.01 -24.84 -12.43
C ASP A 30 -25.82 -23.80 -13.25
N LEU A 31 -26.42 -24.20 -14.38
CA LEU A 31 -27.30 -23.35 -15.19
C LEU A 31 -28.65 -23.09 -14.52
N THR A 32 -29.27 -24.09 -13.87
CA THR A 32 -30.54 -23.89 -13.15
C THR A 32 -30.37 -23.01 -11.90
N GLU A 33 -29.28 -23.17 -11.15
CA GLU A 33 -28.92 -22.24 -10.06
C GLU A 33 -28.76 -20.82 -10.60
N ARG A 34 -28.08 -20.64 -11.74
CA ARG A 34 -27.93 -19.32 -12.38
C ARG A 34 -29.23 -18.73 -12.92
N CYS A 35 -30.12 -19.56 -13.47
CA CYS A 35 -31.46 -19.13 -13.90
C CYS A 35 -32.34 -18.73 -12.71
N ASN A 36 -32.19 -19.38 -11.55
CA ASN A 36 -32.92 -19.01 -10.34
C ASN A 36 -32.40 -17.68 -9.77
N MET A 37 -31.09 -17.48 -9.69
CA MET A 37 -30.50 -16.18 -9.33
C MET A 37 -31.01 -15.05 -10.24
N LEU A 38 -30.97 -15.25 -11.56
CA LEU A 38 -31.45 -14.25 -12.52
C LEU A 38 -32.96 -13.98 -12.42
N ARG A 39 -33.75 -14.95 -11.95
CA ARG A 39 -35.19 -14.74 -11.65
C ARG A 39 -35.39 -13.92 -10.38
N GLU A 40 -34.58 -14.11 -9.35
CA GLU A 40 -34.61 -13.29 -8.13
C GLU A 40 -34.12 -11.86 -8.39
N GLU A 41 -33.08 -11.69 -9.21
CA GLU A 41 -32.61 -10.39 -9.70
C GLU A 41 -33.66 -9.67 -10.57
N LEU A 42 -34.37 -10.39 -11.44
CA LEU A 42 -35.51 -9.84 -12.18
C LEU A 42 -36.67 -9.47 -11.25
N PHE A 43 -37.07 -10.35 -10.33
CA PHE A 43 -38.18 -10.09 -9.40
C PHE A 43 -37.91 -8.87 -8.50
N THR A 44 -36.69 -8.73 -7.98
CA THR A 44 -36.28 -7.56 -7.19
C THR A 44 -36.19 -6.29 -8.05
N SER A 45 -35.78 -6.40 -9.32
CA SER A 45 -35.79 -5.28 -10.27
C SER A 45 -37.22 -4.83 -10.62
N ASP A 46 -38.12 -5.77 -10.92
CA ASP A 46 -39.53 -5.52 -11.20
C ASP A 46 -40.24 -4.89 -10.00
N HIS A 47 -39.97 -5.37 -8.78
CA HIS A 47 -40.50 -4.78 -7.55
C HIS A 47 -40.02 -3.34 -7.37
N LYS A 48 -38.74 -3.06 -7.63
CA LYS A 48 -38.17 -1.71 -7.56
C LYS A 48 -38.73 -0.78 -8.64
N VAL A 49 -38.97 -1.28 -9.85
CA VAL A 49 -39.66 -0.55 -10.92
C VAL A 49 -41.11 -0.26 -10.54
N TYR A 50 -41.80 -1.19 -9.89
CA TYR A 50 -43.15 -0.98 -9.37
C TYR A 50 -43.19 0.11 -8.28
N GLU A 51 -42.29 0.10 -7.29
CA GLU A 51 -42.20 1.15 -6.27
C GLU A 51 -41.89 2.53 -6.86
N LEU A 52 -40.97 2.60 -7.83
CA LEU A 52 -40.65 3.85 -8.54
C LEU A 52 -41.85 4.36 -9.36
N THR A 53 -42.58 3.46 -10.03
CA THR A 53 -43.79 3.83 -10.80
C THR A 53 -44.91 4.30 -9.87
N HIS A 54 -45.06 3.66 -8.70
CA HIS A 54 -46.05 4.06 -7.70
C HIS A 54 -45.74 5.44 -7.10
N THR A 55 -44.48 5.69 -6.73
CA THR A 55 -44.03 6.99 -6.18
C THR A 55 -44.10 8.12 -7.23
N ILE A 56 -43.80 7.84 -8.51
CA ILE A 56 -44.05 8.80 -9.58
C ILE A 56 -45.56 9.12 -9.69
N SER A 57 -46.44 8.11 -9.67
CA SER A 57 -47.89 8.35 -9.74
C SER A 57 -48.47 9.09 -8.52
N THR A 58 -47.92 8.93 -7.32
CA THR A 58 -48.30 9.75 -6.16
C THR A 58 -47.84 11.18 -6.31
N ASN A 59 -46.60 11.39 -6.77
CA ASN A 59 -46.03 12.72 -6.96
C ASN A 59 -46.75 13.50 -8.06
N GLU A 60 -47.15 12.85 -9.16
CA GLU A 60 -47.98 13.48 -10.21
C GLU A 60 -49.33 13.98 -9.67
N LYS A 61 -50.00 13.19 -8.81
CA LYS A 61 -51.26 13.58 -8.16
C LYS A 61 -51.09 14.74 -7.19
N GLU A 62 -49.93 14.82 -6.52
CA GLU A 62 -49.60 15.91 -5.60
C GLU A 62 -49.22 17.20 -6.36
N ILE A 63 -48.44 17.09 -7.43
CA ILE A 63 -48.14 18.18 -8.36
C ILE A 63 -49.43 18.77 -8.95
N GLU A 64 -50.40 17.93 -9.34
CA GLU A 64 -51.66 18.42 -9.91
C GLU A 64 -52.53 19.15 -8.86
N LYS A 65 -52.55 18.69 -7.61
CA LYS A 65 -53.15 19.46 -6.49
C LYS A 65 -52.47 20.81 -6.29
N LEU A 66 -51.14 20.84 -6.26
CA LEU A 66 -50.38 22.08 -6.08
C LEU A 66 -50.62 23.09 -7.22
N LYS A 67 -50.74 22.62 -8.47
CA LYS A 67 -51.16 23.48 -9.60
C LYS A 67 -52.57 24.04 -9.41
N GLN A 68 -53.51 23.21 -8.94
CA GLN A 68 -54.88 23.63 -8.64
C GLN A 68 -54.91 24.73 -7.56
N ASP A 69 -54.10 24.58 -6.52
CA ASP A 69 -54.00 25.54 -5.41
C ASP A 69 -53.31 26.86 -5.83
N VAL A 70 -52.29 26.80 -6.69
CA VAL A 70 -51.69 27.99 -7.31
C VAL A 70 -52.71 28.73 -8.17
N LEU A 71 -53.49 28.02 -9.00
CA LEU A 71 -54.58 28.62 -9.78
C LEU A 71 -55.66 29.27 -8.89
N ASN A 72 -55.97 28.67 -7.74
CA ASN A 72 -56.89 29.24 -6.77
C ASN A 72 -56.30 30.47 -6.05
N ALA A 73 -54.99 30.48 -5.77
CA ALA A 73 -54.29 31.61 -5.18
C ALA A 73 -54.25 32.81 -6.14
N ILE A 74 -53.96 32.59 -7.42
CA ILE A 74 -53.98 33.62 -8.46
C ILE A 74 -55.37 34.25 -8.57
N LYS A 75 -56.44 33.44 -8.68
CA LYS A 75 -57.83 33.94 -8.70
C LYS A 75 -58.21 34.76 -7.46
N ARG A 76 -57.66 34.43 -6.27
CA ARG A 76 -57.86 35.22 -5.05
C ARG A 76 -57.08 36.53 -5.07
N ALA A 77 -55.88 36.56 -5.65
CA ALA A 77 -55.09 37.77 -5.84
C ALA A 77 -55.77 38.72 -6.84
N ASP A 78 -56.23 38.22 -7.99
CA ASP A 78 -56.97 39.01 -8.99
C ASP A 78 -58.26 39.61 -8.40
N ALA A 79 -59.01 38.80 -7.62
CA ALA A 79 -60.20 39.27 -6.90
C ALA A 79 -59.89 40.31 -5.81
N ALA A 80 -58.70 40.24 -5.17
CA ALA A 80 -58.27 41.26 -4.21
C ALA A 80 -57.88 42.56 -4.93
N HIS A 81 -57.10 42.49 -6.01
CA HIS A 81 -56.72 43.64 -6.82
C HIS A 81 -57.94 44.33 -7.44
N THR A 82 -58.96 43.59 -7.85
CA THR A 82 -60.23 44.14 -8.36
C THR A 82 -61.00 44.91 -7.27
N ARG A 83 -60.96 44.45 -6.02
CA ARG A 83 -61.56 45.17 -4.87
C ARG A 83 -60.77 46.43 -4.52
N GLU A 84 -59.44 46.37 -4.60
CA GLU A 84 -58.57 47.53 -4.34
C GLU A 84 -58.77 48.63 -5.38
N GLN A 85 -58.88 48.27 -6.66
CA GLN A 85 -59.22 49.18 -7.76
C GLN A 85 -60.56 49.89 -7.48
N ASN A 86 -61.62 49.12 -7.18
CA ASN A 86 -62.94 49.67 -6.86
C ASN A 86 -62.93 50.57 -5.60
N ALA A 87 -62.06 50.27 -4.63
CA ALA A 87 -61.88 51.10 -3.43
C ALA A 87 -61.16 52.42 -3.75
N GLN A 88 -60.19 52.41 -4.67
CA GLN A 88 -59.50 53.62 -5.13
C GLN A 88 -60.45 54.51 -5.95
N ASP A 89 -61.20 53.94 -6.88
CA ASP A 89 -62.22 54.67 -7.68
C ASP A 89 -63.29 55.30 -6.78
N THR A 90 -63.74 54.61 -5.72
CA THR A 90 -64.72 55.18 -4.77
C THR A 90 -64.12 56.26 -3.87
N ILE A 91 -62.86 56.15 -3.46
CA ILE A 91 -62.15 57.22 -2.74
C ILE A 91 -61.97 58.46 -3.62
N GLU A 92 -61.66 58.29 -4.90
CA GLU A 92 -61.46 59.40 -5.84
C GLU A 92 -62.77 60.14 -6.13
N ASN A 93 -63.87 59.41 -6.34
CA ASN A 93 -65.22 60.01 -6.44
C ASN A 93 -65.63 60.77 -5.16
N LEU A 94 -65.33 60.23 -3.96
CA LEU A 94 -65.61 60.92 -2.69
C LEU A 94 -64.79 62.21 -2.53
N ARG A 95 -63.54 62.26 -3.03
CA ARG A 95 -62.72 63.48 -3.03
C ARG A 95 -63.32 64.58 -3.91
N VAL A 96 -63.83 64.24 -5.09
CA VAL A 96 -64.51 65.20 -5.98
C VAL A 96 -65.78 65.77 -5.31
N ASN A 97 -66.58 64.92 -4.68
CA ASN A 97 -67.81 65.35 -3.98
C ASN A 97 -67.53 66.28 -2.80
N VAL A 98 -66.49 66.01 -2.01
CA VAL A 98 -66.05 66.91 -0.92
C VAL A 98 -65.61 68.28 -1.45
N GLN A 99 -64.98 68.31 -2.63
CA GLN A 99 -64.53 69.55 -3.27
C GLN A 99 -65.71 70.41 -3.76
N GLN A 100 -66.79 69.77 -4.26
CA GLN A 100 -68.02 70.46 -4.69
C GLN A 100 -68.81 71.04 -3.50
N LEU A 101 -69.05 70.25 -2.46
CA LEU A 101 -69.76 70.71 -1.25
C LEU A 101 -69.03 71.85 -0.53
N SER A 102 -67.69 71.86 -0.60
CA SER A 102 -66.86 72.96 -0.07
C SER A 102 -67.08 74.29 -0.80
N GLN A 103 -67.48 74.27 -2.08
CA GLN A 103 -67.77 75.48 -2.86
C GLN A 103 -69.19 76.03 -2.59
N GLU A 104 -70.19 75.16 -2.36
CA GLU A 104 -71.56 75.60 -2.05
C GLU A 104 -71.65 76.32 -0.69
N ILE A 105 -70.93 75.82 0.32
CA ILE A 105 -70.88 76.44 1.66
C ILE A 105 -70.23 77.84 1.60
N ALA A 106 -69.28 78.06 0.69
CA ALA A 106 -68.65 79.35 0.47
C ALA A 106 -69.59 80.40 -0.18
N GLN A 107 -70.60 79.97 -0.95
CA GLN A 107 -71.56 80.88 -1.57
C GLN A 107 -72.73 81.27 -0.64
N LYS A 108 -73.20 80.36 0.23
CA LYS A 108 -74.36 80.62 1.10
C LYS A 108 -74.13 81.63 2.22
N ASN A 109 -72.89 81.83 2.68
CA ASN A 109 -72.57 82.73 3.80
C ASN A 109 -72.48 84.23 3.43
N ARG A 110 -72.94 84.64 2.24
CA ARG A 110 -72.91 86.04 1.77
C ARG A 110 -74.26 86.76 1.65
N GLN A 111 -75.36 86.09 1.98
CA GLN A 111 -76.70 86.69 1.94
C GLN A 111 -77.49 86.27 3.19
N LEU A 112 -77.68 87.23 4.11
CA LEU A 112 -78.88 87.43 4.96
C LEU A 112 -78.56 88.49 6.05
N ALA A 113 -78.84 89.75 5.73
CA ALA A 113 -78.86 90.87 6.67
C ALA A 113 -80.02 91.81 6.27
N ALA A 114 -80.66 92.45 7.27
CA ALA A 114 -81.91 93.21 7.20
C ALA A 114 -83.17 92.33 6.95
N THR A 115 -84.38 92.65 7.44
CA THR A 115 -84.93 93.95 7.90
C THR A 115 -85.87 93.85 9.12
N GLU A 116 -86.03 94.99 9.80
CA GLU A 116 -87.05 95.36 10.80
C GLU A 116 -88.29 96.00 10.09
N ASP A 117 -89.37 96.55 10.67
CA ASP A 117 -89.90 96.77 12.05
C ASP A 117 -91.46 96.93 11.97
N THR A 118 -92.16 97.15 13.11
CA THR A 118 -93.22 98.18 13.37
C THR A 118 -94.50 97.75 14.10
N SER A 119 -94.60 98.19 15.36
CA SER A 119 -95.70 98.95 16.00
C SER A 119 -97.19 98.58 15.81
N ILE A 120 -97.69 97.74 16.72
CA ILE A 120 -98.74 98.06 17.73
C ILE A 120 -99.70 99.25 17.44
N ALA A 121 -101.02 98.98 17.32
CA ALA A 121 -102.14 99.82 17.81
C ALA A 121 -103.58 99.21 17.66
N LYS A 122 -103.80 97.91 17.91
CA LYS A 122 -105.17 97.33 18.14
C LYS A 122 -105.27 96.60 19.49
N GLN A 123 -104.60 97.20 20.48
CA GLN A 123 -103.94 96.52 21.59
C GLN A 123 -104.84 96.27 22.83
N LYS A 124 -106.12 95.93 22.63
CA LYS A 124 -107.02 95.57 23.75
C LYS A 124 -108.04 94.46 23.47
N GLU A 125 -108.35 94.22 22.21
CA GLU A 125 -109.17 93.07 21.77
C GLU A 125 -108.29 91.98 21.14
N SER A 126 -107.14 92.34 20.55
CA SER A 126 -106.12 91.38 20.11
C SER A 126 -105.64 90.49 21.25
N LEU A 127 -105.41 91.05 22.45
CA LEU A 127 -104.79 90.35 23.58
C LEU A 127 -105.57 89.10 24.07
N ALA A 128 -106.87 89.01 23.80
CA ALA A 128 -107.65 87.80 24.09
C ALA A 128 -107.39 86.70 23.04
N GLN A 129 -107.45 87.06 21.75
CA GLN A 129 -107.12 86.14 20.65
C GLN A 129 -105.62 85.83 20.56
N GLU A 130 -104.73 86.74 20.99
CA GLU A 130 -103.31 86.51 21.15
C GLU A 130 -103.04 85.59 22.33
N LYS A 131 -103.78 85.67 23.45
CA LYS A 131 -103.65 84.67 24.51
C LYS A 131 -104.04 83.27 24.01
N GLU A 132 -105.09 83.15 23.20
CA GLU A 132 -105.53 81.86 22.65
C GLU A 132 -104.60 81.36 21.53
N LYS A 133 -104.14 82.24 20.64
CA LYS A 133 -103.11 81.95 19.63
C LYS A 133 -101.78 81.58 20.27
N LEU A 134 -101.28 82.34 21.24
CA LEU A 134 -100.06 82.03 22.00
C LEU A 134 -100.22 80.75 22.81
N VAL A 135 -101.41 80.41 23.33
CA VAL A 135 -101.65 79.07 23.93
C VAL A 135 -101.60 77.97 22.86
N SER A 136 -102.15 78.21 21.66
CA SER A 136 -102.06 77.26 20.53
C SER A 136 -100.62 77.13 19.99
N GLU A 137 -99.85 78.21 19.95
CA GLU A 137 -98.44 78.25 19.57
C GLU A 137 -97.56 77.63 20.65
N ILE A 138 -97.81 77.89 21.94
CA ILE A 138 -97.16 77.20 23.05
C ILE A 138 -97.50 75.70 23.00
N ASN A 139 -98.70 75.29 22.61
CA ASN A 139 -99.06 73.88 22.48
C ASN A 139 -98.40 73.23 21.25
N THR A 140 -98.35 73.90 20.08
CA THR A 140 -97.63 73.38 18.90
C THR A 140 -96.11 73.42 19.09
N LEU A 141 -95.56 74.40 19.81
CA LEU A 141 -94.16 74.44 20.24
C LEU A 141 -93.85 73.38 21.30
N LYS A 142 -94.76 73.08 22.22
CA LYS A 142 -94.64 71.93 23.15
C LYS A 142 -94.70 70.60 22.41
N GLN A 143 -95.55 70.46 21.39
CA GLN A 143 -95.57 69.27 20.52
C GLN A 143 -94.30 69.18 19.66
N ARG A 144 -93.79 70.29 19.11
CA ARG A 144 -92.50 70.33 18.42
C ARG A 144 -91.35 69.99 19.36
N LEU A 145 -91.32 70.51 20.59
CA LEU A 145 -90.34 70.15 21.62
C LEU A 145 -90.44 68.68 22.01
N LYS A 146 -91.65 68.13 22.16
CA LYS A 146 -91.84 66.70 22.42
C LYS A 146 -91.35 65.84 21.25
N ASN A 147 -91.66 66.22 20.02
CA ASN A 147 -91.21 65.51 18.82
C ASN A 147 -89.70 65.65 18.60
N MET A 148 -89.10 66.81 18.93
CA MET A 148 -87.65 66.98 18.94
C MET A 148 -86.99 66.18 20.07
N ALA A 149 -87.59 66.09 21.26
CA ALA A 149 -87.09 65.26 22.34
C ALA A 149 -87.11 63.77 21.95
N LEU A 150 -88.21 63.28 21.38
CA LEU A 150 -88.30 61.92 20.83
C LEU A 150 -87.30 61.68 19.69
N TYR A 151 -87.06 62.68 18.83
CA TYR A 151 -86.06 62.57 17.75
C TYR A 151 -84.62 62.61 18.29
N ILE A 152 -84.36 63.35 19.37
CA ILE A 152 -83.09 63.32 20.09
C ILE A 152 -82.90 61.95 20.76
N GLU A 153 -83.92 61.42 21.42
CA GLU A 153 -83.92 60.08 22.03
C GLU A 153 -83.68 58.99 20.98
N GLU A 154 -84.35 59.03 19.82
CA GLU A 154 -84.05 58.14 18.68
C GLU A 154 -82.62 58.30 18.12
N LEU A 155 -82.06 59.51 18.12
CA LEU A 155 -80.68 59.75 17.68
C LEU A 155 -79.66 59.30 18.74
N GLU A 156 -79.97 59.44 20.01
CA GLU A 156 -79.15 58.93 21.13
C GLU A 156 -79.16 57.40 21.15
N ASP A 157 -80.30 56.76 20.92
CA ASP A 157 -80.40 55.30 20.77
C ASP A 157 -79.65 54.79 19.53
N ARG A 158 -79.76 55.47 18.38
CA ARG A 158 -78.98 55.13 17.17
C ARG A 158 -77.48 55.35 17.38
N SER A 159 -77.09 56.41 18.08
CA SER A 159 -75.69 56.71 18.43
C SER A 159 -75.13 55.66 19.40
N SER A 160 -75.92 55.26 20.41
CA SER A 160 -75.59 54.19 21.34
C SER A 160 -75.46 52.83 20.62
N SER A 161 -76.39 52.50 19.74
CA SER A 161 -76.35 51.27 18.93
C SER A 161 -75.15 51.23 17.98
N ALA A 162 -74.84 52.35 17.30
CA ALA A 162 -73.64 52.47 16.48
C ALA A 162 -72.35 52.38 17.34
N GLY A 163 -72.35 52.95 18.55
CA GLY A 163 -71.26 52.82 19.50
C GLY A 163 -71.02 51.38 19.95
N HIS A 164 -72.08 50.62 20.21
CA HIS A 164 -71.99 49.18 20.51
C HIS A 164 -71.45 48.38 19.32
N GLN A 165 -71.93 48.64 18.10
CA GLN A 165 -71.42 48.00 16.89
C GLN A 165 -69.94 48.34 16.64
N ILE A 166 -69.51 49.58 16.89
CA ILE A 166 -68.10 49.97 16.78
C ILE A 166 -67.26 49.24 17.83
N ALA A 167 -67.72 49.12 19.08
CA ALA A 167 -67.02 48.40 20.14
C ALA A 167 -66.91 46.90 19.83
N GLU A 168 -67.99 46.27 19.36
CA GLU A 168 -68.00 44.86 18.95
C GLU A 168 -67.08 44.61 17.74
N MET A 169 -67.07 45.52 16.75
CA MET A 169 -66.14 45.45 15.62
C MET A 169 -64.68 45.66 16.05
N GLN A 170 -64.42 46.52 17.04
CA GLN A 170 -63.07 46.70 17.62
C GLN A 170 -62.61 45.46 18.38
N GLU A 171 -63.45 44.85 19.22
CA GLU A 171 -63.14 43.61 19.93
C GLU A 171 -62.86 42.45 18.96
N ASN A 172 -63.68 42.29 17.92
CA ASN A 172 -63.46 41.30 16.87
C ASN A 172 -62.15 41.54 16.09
N LEU A 173 -61.79 42.80 15.85
CA LEU A 173 -60.55 43.16 15.15
C LEU A 173 -59.32 42.90 16.04
N ASP A 174 -59.40 43.18 17.34
CA ASP A 174 -58.37 42.81 18.32
C ASP A 174 -58.21 41.29 18.46
N ILE A 175 -59.30 40.52 18.43
CA ILE A 175 -59.26 39.05 18.42
C ILE A 175 -58.53 38.57 17.15
N GLN A 176 -58.90 39.06 15.97
CA GLN A 176 -58.24 38.66 14.72
C GLN A 176 -56.77 39.09 14.66
N LEU A 177 -56.40 40.28 15.15
CA LEU A 177 -54.99 40.69 15.27
C LEU A 177 -54.21 39.76 16.21
N ASN A 178 -54.80 39.34 17.32
CA ASN A 178 -54.19 38.37 18.23
C ASN A 178 -54.03 36.99 17.58
N GLU A 179 -55.01 36.51 16.83
CA GLU A 179 -54.93 35.26 16.06
C GLU A 179 -53.85 35.32 14.98
N ILE A 180 -53.83 36.37 14.16
CA ILE A 180 -52.78 36.61 13.15
C ILE A 180 -51.39 36.66 13.82
N SER A 181 -51.25 37.30 14.98
CA SER A 181 -49.98 37.32 15.74
C SER A 181 -49.55 35.93 16.22
N ARG A 182 -50.53 35.05 16.52
CA ARG A 182 -50.31 33.69 17.03
C ARG A 182 -49.94 32.76 15.89
N GLU A 183 -50.64 32.87 14.76
CA GLU A 183 -50.36 32.14 13.53
C GLU A 183 -49.01 32.55 12.94
N ARG A 184 -48.67 33.85 12.89
CA ARG A 184 -47.35 34.33 12.45
C ARG A 184 -46.21 33.76 13.32
N ARG A 185 -46.40 33.68 14.64
CA ARG A 185 -45.47 33.01 15.57
C ARG A 185 -45.51 31.47 15.50
N GLY A 186 -46.53 30.88 14.89
CA GLY A 186 -46.58 29.46 14.54
C GLY A 186 -45.76 29.20 13.29
N ARG A 187 -46.07 29.94 12.23
CA ARG A 187 -45.40 29.91 10.93
C ARG A 187 -43.89 30.16 11.04
N GLN A 188 -43.47 31.20 11.74
CA GLN A 188 -42.04 31.48 11.93
C GLN A 188 -41.31 30.32 12.61
N ARG A 189 -41.91 29.67 13.62
CA ARG A 189 -41.29 28.48 14.25
C ARG A 189 -41.26 27.27 13.30
N ALA A 190 -42.29 27.07 12.49
CA ALA A 190 -42.30 26.03 11.48
C ALA A 190 -41.28 26.30 10.35
N GLU A 191 -41.05 27.56 9.99
CA GLU A 191 -40.00 27.99 9.05
C GLU A 191 -38.60 27.79 9.65
N GLU A 192 -38.39 28.14 10.92
CA GLU A 192 -37.14 27.88 11.66
C GLU A 192 -36.85 26.37 11.81
N GLU A 193 -37.87 25.56 12.14
CA GLU A 193 -37.78 24.10 12.20
C GLU A 193 -37.52 23.49 10.82
N ALA A 194 -38.17 23.99 9.75
CA ALA A 194 -37.95 23.52 8.38
C ALA A 194 -36.55 23.84 7.87
N LEU A 195 -36.01 25.03 8.17
CA LEU A 195 -34.63 25.40 7.85
C LEU A 195 -33.62 24.52 8.58
N GLN A 196 -33.81 24.26 9.87
CA GLN A 196 -32.95 23.35 10.64
C GLN A 196 -32.98 21.91 10.11
N LEU A 197 -34.17 21.42 9.71
CA LEU A 197 -34.30 20.11 9.06
C LEU A 197 -33.65 20.09 7.67
N GLN A 198 -33.69 21.19 6.92
CA GLN A 198 -33.05 21.31 5.61
C GLN A 198 -31.52 21.37 5.71
N GLU A 199 -30.97 22.10 6.69
CA GLU A 199 -29.53 22.08 7.02
C GLU A 199 -29.09 20.69 7.50
N GLY A 200 -29.87 20.06 8.39
CA GLY A 200 -29.63 18.69 8.85
C GLY A 200 -29.64 17.66 7.72
N LEU A 201 -30.58 17.78 6.76
CA LEU A 201 -30.61 16.97 5.55
C LEU A 201 -29.38 17.24 4.67
N ALA A 202 -28.97 18.51 4.48
CA ALA A 202 -27.81 18.85 3.66
C ALA A 202 -26.51 18.25 4.23
N ILE A 203 -26.33 18.31 5.56
CA ILE A 203 -25.22 17.64 6.26
C ILE A 203 -25.30 16.13 6.04
N LYS A 204 -26.48 15.51 6.22
CA LYS A 204 -26.63 14.06 6.04
C LYS A 204 -26.46 13.59 4.60
N THR A 205 -26.76 14.42 3.60
CA THR A 205 -26.41 14.12 2.19
C THR A 205 -24.91 14.21 1.96
N SER A 206 -24.20 15.18 2.56
CA SER A 206 -22.73 15.28 2.50
C SER A 206 -22.05 14.08 3.19
N ASP A 207 -22.56 13.65 4.35
CA ASP A 207 -22.12 12.43 5.04
C ASP A 207 -22.32 11.18 4.16
N LEU A 208 -23.45 11.09 3.45
CA LEU A 208 -23.75 9.98 2.54
C LEU A 208 -22.91 10.01 1.25
N GLU A 209 -22.56 11.18 0.73
CA GLU A 209 -21.68 11.33 -0.42
C GLU A 209 -20.25 10.92 -0.07
N THR A 210 -19.71 11.42 1.04
CA THR A 210 -18.37 11.04 1.53
C THR A 210 -18.29 9.55 1.92
N ALA A 211 -19.34 8.99 2.52
CA ALA A 211 -19.45 7.54 2.76
C ALA A 211 -19.48 6.74 1.45
N ASN A 212 -20.22 7.21 0.42
CA ASN A 212 -20.24 6.56 -0.90
C ASN A 212 -18.88 6.63 -1.61
N GLU A 213 -18.14 7.73 -1.50
CA GLU A 213 -16.78 7.84 -2.03
C GLU A 213 -15.82 6.88 -1.32
N SER A 214 -15.92 6.77 0.02
CA SER A 214 -15.17 5.79 0.81
C SER A 214 -15.50 4.35 0.39
N ILE A 215 -16.79 4.02 0.18
CA ILE A 215 -17.23 2.69 -0.29
C ILE A 215 -16.70 2.41 -1.72
N LYS A 216 -16.72 3.39 -2.63
CA LYS A 216 -16.13 3.25 -3.98
C LYS A 216 -14.63 3.03 -3.93
N ALA A 217 -13.91 3.75 -3.06
CA ALA A 217 -12.47 3.56 -2.86
C ALA A 217 -12.15 2.18 -2.25
N ALA A 218 -12.94 1.73 -1.28
CA ALA A 218 -12.84 0.39 -0.70
C ALA A 218 -13.09 -0.70 -1.75
N ALA A 219 -14.14 -0.58 -2.57
CA ALA A 219 -14.43 -1.51 -3.66
C ALA A 219 -13.30 -1.57 -4.71
N ALA A 220 -12.74 -0.42 -5.09
CA ALA A 220 -11.58 -0.38 -5.99
C ALA A 220 -10.33 -1.04 -5.38
N ASN A 221 -10.12 -0.91 -4.07
CA ASN A 221 -9.05 -1.60 -3.36
C ASN A 221 -9.29 -3.12 -3.25
N VAL A 222 -10.54 -3.56 -3.04
CA VAL A 222 -10.89 -5.00 -3.08
C VAL A 222 -10.57 -5.59 -4.45
N ILE A 223 -10.98 -4.93 -5.55
CA ILE A 223 -10.68 -5.39 -6.92
C ILE A 223 -9.15 -5.50 -7.16
N LYS A 224 -8.36 -4.51 -6.70
CA LYS A 224 -6.89 -4.57 -6.77
C LYS A 224 -6.31 -5.73 -5.96
N LEU A 225 -6.81 -5.95 -4.74
CA LEU A 225 -6.36 -7.05 -3.89
C LEU A 225 -6.73 -8.41 -4.50
N GLU A 226 -7.91 -8.56 -5.08
CA GLU A 226 -8.34 -9.75 -5.81
C GLU A 226 -7.46 -10.02 -7.04
N SER A 227 -7.10 -9.00 -7.83
CA SER A 227 -6.17 -9.17 -8.95
C SER A 227 -4.79 -9.61 -8.48
N LEU A 228 -4.26 -9.01 -7.40
CA LEU A 228 -2.98 -9.38 -6.81
C LEU A 228 -2.98 -10.81 -6.25
N LEU A 229 -4.07 -11.21 -5.59
CA LEU A 229 -4.25 -12.56 -5.05
C LEU A 229 -4.37 -13.60 -6.18
N LYS A 230 -4.99 -13.23 -7.31
CA LYS A 230 -5.05 -14.05 -8.53
C LYS A 230 -3.67 -14.20 -9.17
N GLU A 231 -2.91 -13.12 -9.30
CA GLU A 231 -1.52 -13.18 -9.79
C GLU A 231 -0.63 -14.05 -8.89
N GLN A 232 -0.68 -13.84 -7.57
CA GLN A 232 0.06 -14.64 -6.59
C GLN A 232 -0.33 -16.13 -6.64
N ARG A 233 -1.63 -16.46 -6.82
CA ARG A 233 -2.06 -17.85 -7.07
C ARG A 233 -1.45 -18.43 -8.35
N THR A 234 -1.48 -17.69 -9.47
CA THR A 234 -0.87 -18.19 -10.72
C THR A 234 0.66 -18.31 -10.63
N SER A 235 1.32 -17.46 -9.83
CA SER A 235 2.75 -17.57 -9.52
C SER A 235 3.03 -18.81 -8.67
N GLY A 236 2.27 -19.03 -7.60
CA GLY A 236 2.34 -20.23 -6.76
C GLY A 236 2.10 -21.52 -7.55
N GLU A 237 1.15 -21.55 -8.48
CA GLU A 237 0.94 -22.69 -9.38
C GLU A 237 2.13 -22.94 -10.32
N LYS A 238 2.77 -21.88 -10.85
CA LYS A 238 3.98 -22.03 -11.67
C LYS A 238 5.14 -22.60 -10.85
N MET A 239 5.39 -22.03 -9.67
CA MET A 239 6.38 -22.52 -8.70
C MET A 239 6.11 -23.99 -8.34
N GLN A 240 4.87 -24.37 -8.04
CA GLN A 240 4.52 -25.76 -7.73
C GLN A 240 4.75 -26.70 -8.91
N ARG A 241 4.48 -26.27 -10.15
CA ARG A 241 4.80 -27.05 -11.36
C ARG A 241 6.32 -27.20 -11.56
N GLU A 242 7.11 -26.19 -11.21
CA GLU A 242 8.58 -26.29 -11.24
C GLU A 242 9.14 -27.18 -10.14
N ILE A 243 8.63 -27.07 -8.90
CA ILE A 243 8.94 -27.98 -7.79
C ILE A 243 8.62 -29.43 -8.19
N ASN A 244 7.46 -29.68 -8.79
CA ASN A 244 7.09 -31.02 -9.27
C ASN A 244 8.04 -31.51 -10.38
N LYS A 245 8.42 -30.65 -11.34
CA LYS A 245 9.44 -31.00 -12.37
C LYS A 245 10.81 -31.30 -11.77
N LEU A 246 11.25 -30.52 -10.78
CA LEU A 246 12.52 -30.73 -10.09
C LEU A 246 12.49 -32.00 -9.22
N SER A 247 11.35 -32.31 -8.60
CA SER A 247 11.14 -33.55 -7.84
C SER A 247 11.21 -34.79 -8.74
N VAL A 248 10.59 -34.75 -9.93
CA VAL A 248 10.72 -35.83 -10.93
C VAL A 248 12.16 -35.95 -11.43
N LYS A 249 12.85 -34.83 -11.70
CA LYS A 249 14.29 -34.88 -12.05
C LYS A 249 15.15 -35.46 -10.92
N LYS A 250 14.85 -35.14 -9.66
CA LYS A 250 15.54 -35.70 -8.49
C LYS A 250 15.34 -37.22 -8.42
N LEU A 251 14.10 -37.70 -8.53
CA LEU A 251 13.78 -39.13 -8.57
C LEU A 251 14.49 -39.87 -9.70
N ASN A 252 14.54 -39.28 -10.90
CA ASN A 252 15.29 -39.86 -12.02
C ASN A 252 16.80 -39.92 -11.72
N LEU A 253 17.38 -38.84 -11.20
CA LEU A 253 18.80 -38.81 -10.83
C LEU A 253 19.14 -39.77 -9.68
N GLU A 254 18.23 -39.97 -8.72
CA GLU A 254 18.37 -40.97 -7.65
C GLU A 254 18.36 -42.39 -8.23
N SER A 255 17.46 -42.68 -9.19
CA SER A 255 17.44 -43.96 -9.93
C SER A 255 18.69 -44.16 -10.80
N ASP A 256 19.16 -43.12 -11.49
CA ASP A 256 20.40 -43.17 -12.27
C ASP A 256 21.63 -43.43 -11.38
N LEU A 257 21.67 -42.85 -10.17
CA LEU A 257 22.70 -43.11 -9.16
C LEU A 257 22.64 -44.55 -8.64
N GLU A 258 21.45 -45.08 -8.37
CA GLU A 258 21.25 -46.46 -7.93
C GLU A 258 21.63 -47.45 -9.04
N ASN A 259 21.29 -47.16 -10.30
CA ASN A 259 21.73 -47.92 -11.46
C ASN A 259 23.26 -47.89 -11.64
N ALA A 260 23.91 -46.73 -11.45
CA ALA A 260 25.36 -46.60 -11.50
C ALA A 260 26.04 -47.37 -10.35
N ASN A 261 25.49 -47.33 -9.13
CA ASN A 261 25.99 -48.12 -7.99
C ASN A 261 25.86 -49.62 -8.25
N ASN A 262 24.72 -50.07 -8.82
CA ASN A 262 24.53 -51.46 -9.23
C ASN A 262 25.52 -51.90 -10.33
N GLN A 263 25.87 -51.00 -11.27
CA GLN A 263 26.93 -51.27 -12.25
C GLN A 263 28.32 -51.36 -11.60
N ILE A 264 28.64 -50.48 -10.63
CA ILE A 264 29.90 -50.54 -9.87
C ILE A 264 30.00 -51.85 -9.09
N GLU A 265 28.95 -52.25 -8.38
CA GLU A 265 28.91 -53.55 -7.67
C GLU A 265 29.13 -54.74 -8.61
N ASN A 266 28.58 -54.70 -9.82
CA ASN A 266 28.76 -55.77 -10.80
C ASN A 266 30.19 -55.79 -11.36
N LEU A 267 30.77 -54.62 -11.64
CA LEU A 267 32.17 -54.49 -12.03
C LEU A 267 33.13 -54.93 -10.92
N ASP A 268 32.83 -54.68 -9.65
CA ASP A 268 33.61 -55.18 -8.50
C ASP A 268 33.52 -56.71 -8.38
N LYS A 269 32.36 -57.31 -8.63
CA LYS A 269 32.19 -58.77 -8.69
C LYS A 269 33.00 -59.38 -9.85
N GLU A 270 32.92 -58.78 -11.04
CA GLU A 270 33.74 -59.18 -12.19
C GLU A 270 35.25 -59.02 -11.92
N MET A 271 35.67 -57.92 -11.29
CA MET A 271 37.05 -57.68 -10.88
C MET A 271 37.53 -58.75 -9.89
N LEU A 272 36.76 -59.07 -8.84
CA LEU A 272 37.08 -60.15 -7.90
C LEU A 272 37.21 -61.52 -8.59
N GLU A 273 36.36 -61.79 -9.58
CA GLU A 273 36.40 -63.03 -10.34
C GLU A 273 37.60 -63.08 -11.30
N LYS A 274 37.98 -61.95 -11.91
CA LYS A 274 39.22 -61.81 -12.70
C LYS A 274 40.47 -61.93 -11.83
N ASP A 275 40.44 -61.41 -10.60
CA ASP A 275 41.54 -61.48 -9.66
C ASP A 275 41.73 -62.91 -9.11
N LYS A 276 40.62 -63.65 -8.94
CA LYS A 276 40.62 -65.10 -8.67
C LYS A 276 41.22 -65.89 -9.85
N GLN A 277 40.76 -65.63 -11.08
CA GLN A 277 41.35 -66.21 -12.30
C GLN A 277 42.85 -65.91 -12.38
N LEU A 278 43.29 -64.67 -12.10
CA LEU A 278 44.71 -64.29 -12.08
C LEU A 278 45.51 -65.02 -10.99
N LYS A 279 44.93 -65.30 -9.81
CA LYS A 279 45.57 -66.14 -8.78
C LYS A 279 45.73 -67.57 -9.26
N ASP A 280 44.72 -68.14 -9.92
CA ASP A 280 44.77 -69.51 -10.46
C ASP A 280 45.79 -69.62 -11.61
N TRP A 281 45.84 -68.64 -12.52
CA TRP A 281 46.87 -68.52 -13.55
C TRP A 281 48.28 -68.37 -12.96
N LYS A 282 48.46 -67.56 -11.90
CA LYS A 282 49.75 -67.44 -11.19
C LYS A 282 50.17 -68.76 -10.55
N GLN A 283 49.25 -69.51 -9.95
CA GLN A 283 49.53 -70.86 -9.43
C GLN A 283 49.91 -71.83 -10.55
N SER A 284 49.19 -71.80 -11.68
CA SER A 284 49.51 -72.63 -12.86
C SER A 284 50.90 -72.30 -13.42
N ILE A 285 51.24 -71.01 -13.57
CA ILE A 285 52.58 -70.56 -13.98
C ILE A 285 53.66 -71.03 -12.98
N ASN A 286 53.40 -71.02 -11.68
CA ASN A 286 54.34 -71.53 -10.69
C ASN A 286 54.54 -73.06 -10.80
N ARG A 287 53.47 -73.84 -11.00
CA ARG A 287 53.57 -75.29 -11.28
C ARG A 287 54.39 -75.55 -12.54
N MET A 288 54.13 -74.82 -13.63
CA MET A 288 54.92 -74.93 -14.87
C MET A 288 56.40 -74.52 -14.65
N ARG A 289 56.70 -73.53 -13.80
CA ARG A 289 58.08 -73.17 -13.43
C ARG A 289 58.77 -74.26 -12.61
N GLU A 290 58.05 -74.94 -11.73
CA GLU A 290 58.56 -76.11 -11.00
C GLU A 290 58.81 -77.32 -11.90
N GLU A 291 57.95 -77.55 -12.90
CA GLU A 291 58.17 -78.58 -13.93
C GLU A 291 59.37 -78.24 -14.82
N VAL A 292 59.50 -76.99 -15.25
CA VAL A 292 60.68 -76.51 -15.99
C VAL A 292 61.95 -76.61 -15.15
N SER A 293 61.91 -76.38 -13.84
CA SER A 293 63.08 -76.55 -12.97
C SER A 293 63.45 -78.03 -12.79
N LYS A 294 62.46 -78.92 -12.64
CA LYS A 294 62.65 -80.39 -12.66
C LYS A 294 63.25 -80.87 -13.97
N HIS A 295 62.74 -80.41 -15.13
CA HIS A 295 63.30 -80.75 -16.42
C HIS A 295 64.70 -80.17 -16.64
N LYS A 296 65.00 -78.99 -16.06
CA LYS A 296 66.36 -78.41 -16.09
C LYS A 296 67.34 -79.24 -15.26
N THR A 297 66.99 -79.68 -14.06
CA THR A 297 67.85 -80.55 -13.23
C THR A 297 68.01 -81.94 -13.85
N GLN A 298 66.95 -82.50 -14.46
CA GLN A 298 67.02 -83.72 -15.25
C GLN A 298 67.99 -83.55 -16.44
N LYS A 299 67.85 -82.47 -17.22
CA LYS A 299 68.76 -82.14 -18.33
C LYS A 299 70.20 -82.05 -17.83
N GLU A 300 70.48 -81.28 -16.79
CA GLU A 300 71.82 -81.15 -16.20
C GLU A 300 72.38 -82.50 -15.72
N SER A 301 71.54 -83.39 -15.18
CA SER A 301 71.95 -84.75 -14.79
C SER A 301 72.32 -85.61 -16.01
N ILE A 302 71.60 -85.45 -17.13
CA ILE A 302 71.86 -86.14 -18.39
C ILE A 302 73.14 -85.57 -19.04
N THR A 303 73.33 -84.25 -19.05
CA THR A 303 74.56 -83.61 -19.54
C THR A 303 75.77 -84.07 -18.74
N LYS A 304 75.66 -84.24 -17.41
CA LYS A 304 76.74 -84.79 -16.57
C LYS A 304 77.03 -86.27 -16.87
N ARG A 305 76.03 -87.08 -17.21
CA ARG A 305 76.24 -88.47 -17.69
C ARG A 305 76.92 -88.48 -19.06
N TRP A 306 76.46 -87.63 -19.98
CA TRP A 306 77.05 -87.48 -21.31
C TRP A 306 78.51 -87.02 -21.23
N GLN A 307 78.83 -86.06 -20.35
CA GLN A 307 80.21 -85.65 -20.08
C GLN A 307 81.08 -86.78 -19.51
N LYS A 308 80.55 -87.65 -18.64
CA LYS A 308 81.29 -88.84 -18.19
C LYS A 308 81.57 -89.79 -19.35
N ILE A 309 80.57 -90.09 -20.18
CA ILE A 309 80.72 -90.95 -21.36
C ILE A 309 81.71 -90.34 -22.37
N GLU A 310 81.71 -89.02 -22.55
CA GLU A 310 82.65 -88.34 -23.45
C GLU A 310 84.09 -88.34 -22.90
N ILE A 311 84.27 -88.24 -21.58
CA ILE A 311 85.57 -88.43 -20.93
C ILE A 311 86.04 -89.89 -21.07
N GLU A 312 85.16 -90.87 -20.88
CA GLU A 312 85.45 -92.30 -21.10
C GLU A 312 85.80 -92.58 -22.58
N ARG A 313 85.09 -91.95 -23.53
CA ARG A 313 85.41 -92.04 -24.97
C ARG A 313 86.79 -91.43 -25.26
N SER A 314 87.10 -90.28 -24.65
CA SER A 314 88.40 -89.62 -24.78
C SER A 314 89.55 -90.46 -24.22
N THR A 315 89.36 -91.12 -23.06
CA THR A 315 90.39 -92.02 -22.52
C THR A 315 90.56 -93.28 -23.36
N LEU A 316 89.49 -93.83 -23.93
CA LEU A 316 89.55 -94.94 -24.91
C LEU A 316 90.24 -94.51 -26.22
N GLU A 317 89.98 -93.31 -26.75
CA GLU A 317 90.69 -92.75 -27.91
C GLU A 317 92.19 -92.52 -27.63
N GLN A 318 92.55 -92.10 -26.41
CA GLN A 318 93.95 -91.99 -25.98
C GLN A 318 94.63 -93.36 -25.85
N GLN A 319 93.93 -94.37 -25.31
CA GLN A 319 94.42 -95.75 -25.28
C GLN A 319 94.60 -96.32 -26.69
N LEU A 320 93.68 -96.04 -27.62
CA LEU A 320 93.77 -96.42 -29.04
C LEU A 320 94.98 -95.76 -29.75
N LYS A 321 95.26 -94.48 -29.45
CA LYS A 321 96.48 -93.80 -29.92
C LYS A 321 97.74 -94.43 -29.31
N HIS A 322 97.73 -94.81 -28.04
CA HIS A 322 98.86 -95.46 -27.38
C HIS A 322 99.16 -96.86 -27.95
N THR A 323 98.15 -97.66 -28.28
CA THR A 323 98.33 -98.95 -28.97
C THR A 323 98.74 -98.76 -30.44
N SER A 324 98.24 -97.74 -31.13
CA SER A 324 98.68 -97.40 -32.50
C SER A 324 100.17 -97.03 -32.57
N VAL A 325 100.68 -96.24 -31.62
CA VAL A 325 102.12 -95.89 -31.55
C VAL A 325 102.98 -97.14 -31.25
N LYS A 326 102.52 -98.05 -30.38
CA LYS A 326 103.20 -99.33 -30.14
C LYS A 326 103.22 -100.23 -31.39
N SER A 327 102.15 -100.25 -32.18
CA SER A 327 102.08 -100.98 -33.45
C SER A 327 103.10 -100.46 -34.47
N LYS A 328 103.21 -99.13 -34.64
CA LYS A 328 104.17 -98.53 -35.59
C LYS A 328 105.64 -98.77 -35.21
N ASN A 329 105.94 -98.78 -33.91
CA ASN A 329 107.30 -99.11 -33.44
C ASN A 329 107.66 -100.59 -33.66
N ALA A 330 106.67 -101.50 -33.62
CA ALA A 330 106.88 -102.91 -33.96
C ALA A 330 107.07 -103.14 -35.48
N GLU A 331 106.37 -102.38 -36.34
CA GLU A 331 106.58 -102.41 -37.79
C GLU A 331 107.97 -101.91 -38.19
N HIS A 332 108.50 -100.88 -37.51
CA HIS A 332 109.84 -100.36 -37.82
C HIS A 332 110.97 -101.34 -37.48
N GLN A 333 110.81 -102.15 -36.42
CA GLN A 333 111.75 -103.24 -36.10
C GLN A 333 111.67 -104.41 -37.10
N LYS A 334 110.50 -104.65 -37.71
CA LYS A 334 110.31 -105.71 -38.71
C LYS A 334 111.04 -105.45 -40.04
N ILE A 335 111.12 -104.19 -40.47
CA ILE A 335 111.75 -103.78 -41.75
C ILE A 335 113.28 -103.94 -41.71
N ILE A 336 113.92 -103.75 -40.55
CA ILE A 336 115.38 -103.85 -40.39
C ILE A 336 115.84 -105.32 -40.52
N CYS A 337 115.07 -106.28 -40.02
CA CYS A 337 115.38 -107.71 -40.14
C CYS A 337 115.08 -108.33 -41.50
N GLN A 338 114.30 -107.68 -42.38
CA GLN A 338 113.98 -108.22 -43.72
C GLN A 338 114.98 -107.83 -44.83
N LYS A 339 115.96 -106.95 -44.56
CA LYS A 339 117.01 -106.58 -45.52
C LYS A 339 118.33 -107.37 -45.40
N GLN A 340 118.48 -108.23 -44.39
CA GLN A 340 119.72 -108.98 -44.12
C GLN A 340 119.73 -110.42 -44.69
N LEU A 341 118.77 -110.78 -45.56
CA LEU A 341 118.60 -112.17 -46.05
C LEU A 341 118.63 -112.32 -47.58
N VAL A 342 118.87 -111.25 -48.34
CA VAL A 342 118.82 -111.29 -49.83
C VAL A 342 120.22 -111.34 -50.47
N ASP A 343 121.28 -110.97 -49.75
CA ASP A 343 122.65 -110.88 -50.29
C ASP A 343 123.39 -112.24 -50.48
N LYS A 344 122.69 -113.39 -50.38
CA LYS A 344 123.31 -114.73 -50.55
C LYS A 344 122.48 -115.76 -51.34
N GLN A 345 121.76 -115.32 -52.37
CA GLN A 345 121.24 -116.24 -53.41
C GLN A 345 121.54 -115.73 -54.83
N GLN A 346 122.77 -116.01 -55.29
CA GLN A 346 123.30 -115.90 -56.67
C GLN A 346 123.70 -114.46 -57.10
N GLU A 347 124.97 -114.10 -57.37
CA GLU A 347 126.26 -114.82 -57.33
C GLU A 347 126.35 -116.15 -58.12
N LEU A 348 126.21 -116.12 -59.46
CA LEU A 348 127.18 -116.69 -60.42
C LEU A 348 126.78 -116.33 -61.88
N GLU A 349 127.73 -116.43 -62.82
CA GLU A 349 127.65 -115.94 -64.23
C GLU A 349 127.53 -114.41 -64.34
N VAL A 350 128.60 -113.59 -64.34
CA VAL A 350 130.01 -113.75 -64.79
C VAL A 350 130.13 -113.90 -66.33
N HIS A 351 131.04 -113.10 -66.92
CA HIS A 351 131.41 -113.02 -68.36
C HIS A 351 130.32 -112.46 -69.30
N ILE A 352 130.35 -111.20 -69.73
CA ILE A 352 131.26 -110.58 -70.73
C ILE A 352 130.82 -109.10 -70.87
N ARG A 353 131.63 -108.03 -70.92
CA ARG A 353 133.10 -107.81 -71.00
C ARG A 353 133.49 -106.44 -70.39
N GLU A 354 134.62 -106.43 -69.68
CA GLU A 354 135.76 -105.48 -69.76
C GLU A 354 135.55 -103.97 -69.48
N LYS A 355 136.27 -103.28 -68.58
CA LYS A 355 137.64 -103.38 -68.02
C LYS A 355 138.77 -103.25 -69.04
N ASN A 356 139.44 -102.08 -69.00
CA ASN A 356 140.79 -101.80 -69.52
C ASN A 356 141.07 -102.14 -71.00
N VAL A 357 141.44 -101.12 -71.79
CA VAL A 357 142.75 -101.03 -72.46
C VAL A 357 142.94 -99.54 -72.81
N LEU A 358 143.90 -98.85 -72.20
CA LEU A 358 145.33 -98.84 -72.53
C LEU A 358 145.63 -98.12 -73.86
N ALA A 359 146.49 -97.13 -73.72
CA ALA A 359 147.13 -96.43 -74.81
C ALA A 359 147.91 -97.38 -75.74
N ARG A 360 147.97 -96.96 -77.01
CA ARG A 360 148.95 -97.41 -78.03
C ARG A 360 148.90 -98.90 -78.42
N THR A 361 148.15 -99.16 -79.49
CA THR A 361 148.79 -99.70 -80.70
C THR A 361 148.68 -98.68 -81.82
N LYS A 362 149.66 -97.79 -81.88
CA LYS A 362 150.22 -97.40 -83.17
C LYS A 362 151.18 -98.53 -83.58
N GLU A 363 150.65 -99.52 -84.26
CA GLU A 363 151.39 -100.42 -85.14
C GLU A 363 150.72 -100.30 -86.51
N ASN A 364 151.42 -100.05 -87.62
CA ASN A 364 152.87 -100.09 -87.80
C ASN A 364 153.48 -98.69 -87.97
N LEU A 365 154.39 -98.34 -87.05
CA LEU A 365 155.50 -97.45 -87.35
C LEU A 365 156.59 -98.26 -88.03
N GLY A 366 157.14 -97.75 -89.13
CA GLY A 366 158.57 -97.86 -89.45
C GLY A 366 159.13 -99.22 -89.88
N ASP A 367 160.18 -99.11 -90.71
CA ASP A 367 161.25 -100.07 -90.88
C ASP A 367 160.90 -101.52 -91.27
N TYR A 368 160.75 -101.73 -92.58
CA TYR A 368 161.62 -102.72 -93.21
C TYR A 368 162.29 -102.13 -94.45
N ILE A 369 163.63 -101.97 -94.36
CA ILE A 369 164.59 -101.59 -95.42
C ILE A 369 164.43 -100.13 -95.92
N ARG A 370 165.37 -99.19 -95.72
CA ARG A 370 166.68 -99.17 -95.03
C ARG A 370 167.66 -100.32 -95.35
N ARG A 371 168.11 -100.39 -96.61
CA ARG A 371 169.46 -100.82 -97.07
C ARG A 371 169.44 -101.17 -98.56
N MET A 372 169.86 -100.22 -99.39
CA MET A 372 171.09 -100.27 -100.20
C MET A 372 171.37 -98.80 -100.58
N GLN A 373 172.45 -98.18 -100.09
CA GLN A 373 173.84 -98.33 -100.54
C GLN A 373 174.01 -97.66 -101.92
N HIS A 374 174.94 -96.72 -102.12
CA HIS A 374 176.37 -96.80 -101.79
C HIS A 374 176.99 -98.11 -102.27
N GLU A 375 177.03 -98.27 -103.58
CA GLU A 375 178.30 -98.57 -104.22
C GLU A 375 178.80 -97.26 -104.84
N LEU A 376 179.88 -96.71 -104.29
CA LEU A 376 181.27 -96.98 -104.69
C LEU A 376 181.51 -96.47 -106.11
N THR A 377 182.14 -95.31 -106.28
CA THR A 377 183.61 -95.19 -106.30
C THR A 377 184.27 -96.20 -107.23
N VAL A 378 184.46 -95.80 -108.49
CA VAL A 378 185.61 -96.24 -109.28
C VAL A 378 186.24 -95.00 -109.92
N CYS A 379 187.53 -94.84 -109.63
CA CYS A 379 188.61 -94.16 -110.34
C CYS A 379 188.26 -93.01 -111.32
N GLU A 380 188.75 -91.80 -111.07
CA GLU A 380 190.17 -91.41 -111.18
C GLU A 380 190.71 -91.45 -112.61
N TYR A 381 191.54 -90.43 -112.89
CA TYR A 381 192.61 -90.44 -113.89
C TYR A 381 192.22 -90.97 -115.29
N SER A 382 192.14 -90.11 -116.30
CA SER A 382 193.32 -89.29 -116.59
C SER A 382 193.13 -88.29 -117.73
N ARG A 383 193.97 -87.25 -117.67
CA ARG A 383 194.82 -86.84 -118.81
C ARG A 383 194.11 -86.25 -120.04
N ARG A 384 193.97 -84.93 -119.93
CA ARG A 384 194.69 -83.89 -120.70
C ARG A 384 193.90 -83.10 -121.73
N LYS A 385 194.37 -81.85 -121.83
CA LYS A 385 194.19 -80.86 -122.89
C LYS A 385 192.79 -80.26 -122.93
N ILE A 386 192.61 -78.96 -122.68
CA ILE A 386 193.28 -77.81 -123.34
C ILE A 386 193.12 -77.93 -124.86
N GLU A 387 191.99 -77.43 -125.36
CA GLU A 387 191.90 -76.31 -126.30
C GLU A 387 190.41 -76.15 -126.66
N HIS A 388 189.85 -74.92 -126.52
CA HIS A 388 188.50 -74.54 -127.02
C HIS A 388 187.26 -75.25 -126.39
N GLU A 389 186.09 -74.66 -126.09
CA GLU A 389 185.53 -73.28 -126.03
C GLU A 389 184.50 -73.27 -124.87
N LEU A 390 184.27 -72.24 -124.06
CA LEU A 390 184.22 -70.78 -124.25
C LEU A 390 182.98 -70.22 -124.99
N ASP A 391 181.97 -71.03 -125.36
CA ASP A 391 180.82 -70.50 -126.13
C ASP A 391 179.40 -70.96 -125.70
N THR A 392 179.27 -71.62 -124.53
CA THR A 392 177.96 -71.97 -123.94
C THR A 392 177.63 -71.27 -122.62
N SER A 393 178.58 -70.53 -122.03
CA SER A 393 178.40 -69.72 -120.81
C SER A 393 177.47 -68.50 -120.96
N LEU A 394 176.64 -68.45 -122.01
CA LEU A 394 175.72 -67.36 -122.34
C LEU A 394 174.25 -67.78 -122.45
N ARG A 395 173.89 -69.06 -122.29
CA ARG A 395 172.52 -69.55 -122.56
C ARG A 395 171.65 -69.72 -121.31
N ASP A 396 172.19 -70.33 -120.25
CA ASP A 396 171.36 -70.76 -119.11
C ASP A 396 171.07 -69.66 -118.07
N ILE A 397 171.63 -68.46 -118.26
CA ILE A 397 171.26 -67.24 -117.50
C ILE A 397 169.85 -66.75 -117.88
N MET A 398 169.29 -67.17 -119.02
CA MET A 398 167.95 -66.77 -119.46
C MET A 398 166.80 -67.49 -118.71
N ASP A 399 166.99 -68.72 -118.24
CA ASP A 399 165.89 -69.52 -117.69
C ASP A 399 165.52 -69.13 -116.23
N VAL A 400 166.47 -68.63 -115.44
CA VAL A 400 166.22 -68.25 -114.03
C VAL A 400 165.37 -66.97 -113.91
N HIS A 401 165.43 -66.06 -114.90
CA HIS A 401 164.55 -64.88 -114.93
C HIS A 401 163.08 -65.22 -115.26
N SER A 402 162.82 -66.36 -115.91
CA SER A 402 161.45 -66.83 -116.18
C SER A 402 160.70 -67.22 -114.89
N LEU A 403 161.39 -67.82 -113.92
CA LEU A 403 160.76 -68.30 -112.68
C LEU A 403 160.39 -67.16 -111.70
N LEU A 404 161.15 -66.07 -111.69
CA LEU A 404 160.95 -64.97 -110.74
C LEU A 404 159.61 -64.24 -110.97
N SER A 405 159.24 -64.01 -112.24
CA SER A 405 158.01 -63.30 -112.62
C SER A 405 156.72 -64.07 -112.30
N ALA A 406 156.79 -65.39 -112.16
CA ALA A 406 155.64 -66.21 -111.78
C ALA A 406 155.27 -66.05 -110.29
N VAL A 407 156.27 -65.94 -109.41
CA VAL A 407 156.07 -65.86 -107.95
C VAL A 407 155.55 -64.48 -107.53
N GLU A 408 155.98 -63.41 -108.20
CA GLU A 408 155.49 -62.06 -107.91
C GLU A 408 153.98 -61.90 -108.19
N LYS A 409 153.44 -62.57 -109.21
CA LYS A 409 152.01 -62.55 -109.55
C LYS A 409 151.12 -63.29 -108.54
N GLU A 410 151.61 -64.33 -107.89
CA GLU A 410 150.85 -65.06 -106.85
C GLU A 410 150.75 -64.23 -105.55
N ARG A 411 151.80 -63.50 -105.17
CA ARG A 411 151.80 -62.62 -103.98
C ARG A 411 150.67 -61.58 -104.03
N ASP A 412 150.56 -60.86 -105.14
CA ASP A 412 149.62 -59.74 -105.25
C ASP A 412 148.16 -60.21 -105.26
N LYS A 413 147.92 -61.43 -105.73
CA LYS A 413 146.61 -62.08 -105.73
C LYS A 413 146.10 -62.39 -104.31
N HIS A 414 146.98 -62.84 -103.42
CA HIS A 414 146.64 -63.13 -102.02
C HIS A 414 146.44 -61.85 -101.18
N SER A 415 147.20 -60.79 -101.46
CA SER A 415 147.02 -59.47 -100.82
C SER A 415 145.60 -58.93 -101.06
N LEU A 416 145.12 -58.98 -102.31
CA LEU A 416 143.79 -58.49 -102.68
C LEU A 416 142.66 -59.28 -101.98
N THR A 417 142.81 -60.60 -101.82
CA THR A 417 141.80 -61.41 -101.11
C THR A 417 141.70 -61.11 -99.62
N ALA A 418 142.82 -60.75 -98.96
CA ALA A 418 142.81 -60.40 -97.55
C ALA A 418 142.10 -59.05 -97.30
N GLN A 419 142.29 -58.07 -98.19
CA GLN A 419 141.65 -56.76 -98.10
C GLN A 419 140.11 -56.86 -98.26
N ASN A 420 139.64 -57.65 -99.22
CA ASN A 420 138.20 -57.87 -99.43
C ASN A 420 137.50 -58.51 -98.21
N LEU A 421 138.15 -59.47 -97.55
CA LEU A 421 137.61 -60.10 -96.34
C LEU A 421 137.55 -59.14 -95.14
N ALA A 422 138.55 -58.25 -95.00
CA ALA A 422 138.55 -57.25 -93.93
C ALA A 422 137.37 -56.27 -94.07
N GLN A 423 137.06 -55.82 -95.29
CA GLN A 423 135.94 -54.92 -95.55
C GLN A 423 134.57 -55.54 -95.19
N GLN A 424 134.35 -56.82 -95.51
CA GLN A 424 133.10 -57.52 -95.16
C GLN A 424 132.88 -57.60 -93.64
N VAL A 425 133.94 -57.79 -92.84
CA VAL A 425 133.82 -57.83 -91.37
C VAL A 425 133.39 -56.47 -90.81
N GLU A 426 133.88 -55.36 -91.38
CA GLU A 426 133.54 -54.02 -90.94
C GLU A 426 132.09 -53.61 -91.29
N GLU A 427 131.57 -54.10 -92.42
CA GLU A 427 130.15 -53.99 -92.80
C GLU A 427 129.23 -54.73 -91.80
N TYR A 428 129.53 -55.99 -91.47
CA TYR A 428 128.72 -56.76 -90.50
C TYR A 428 128.76 -56.15 -89.08
N ILE A 429 129.90 -55.62 -88.63
CA ILE A 429 129.99 -54.92 -87.32
C ILE A 429 129.08 -53.67 -87.32
N SER A 430 128.98 -52.98 -88.45
CA SER A 430 128.14 -51.79 -88.61
C SER A 430 126.65 -52.15 -88.57
N GLU A 431 126.24 -53.25 -89.22
CA GLU A 431 124.86 -53.75 -89.20
C GLU A 431 124.41 -54.19 -87.80
N VAL A 432 125.25 -54.92 -87.06
CA VAL A 432 124.97 -55.35 -85.68
C VAL A 432 124.74 -54.16 -84.74
N LYS A 433 125.54 -53.09 -84.86
CA LYS A 433 125.33 -51.85 -84.08
C LYS A 433 123.96 -51.23 -84.37
N LEU A 434 123.55 -51.22 -85.64
CA LEU A 434 122.27 -50.65 -86.08
C LEU A 434 121.09 -51.45 -85.49
N LYS A 435 121.16 -52.80 -85.50
CA LYS A 435 120.17 -53.66 -84.85
C LYS A 435 120.11 -53.51 -83.33
N GLN A 436 121.23 -53.26 -82.66
CA GLN A 436 121.22 -52.99 -81.22
C GLN A 436 120.47 -51.69 -80.86
N VAL A 437 120.53 -50.66 -81.72
CA VAL A 437 119.77 -49.41 -81.55
C VAL A 437 118.27 -49.65 -81.75
N GLU A 438 117.86 -50.43 -82.76
CA GLU A 438 116.46 -50.83 -82.96
C GLU A 438 115.87 -51.51 -81.72
N ILE A 439 116.58 -52.49 -81.14
CA ILE A 439 116.15 -53.22 -79.93
C ILE A 439 115.96 -52.27 -78.74
N SER A 440 116.85 -51.30 -78.55
CA SER A 440 116.75 -50.30 -77.48
C SER A 440 115.47 -49.45 -77.62
N ASN A 441 115.19 -48.99 -78.85
CA ASN A 441 113.99 -48.21 -79.14
C ASN A 441 112.69 -48.99 -78.91
N TYR A 442 112.65 -50.28 -79.27
CA TYR A 442 111.49 -51.14 -78.99
C TYR A 442 111.27 -51.37 -77.49
N LYS A 443 112.34 -51.62 -76.71
CA LYS A 443 112.23 -51.75 -75.25
C LYS A 443 111.70 -50.47 -74.58
N LYS A 444 112.14 -49.30 -75.05
CA LYS A 444 111.63 -48.02 -74.55
C LYS A 444 110.14 -47.85 -74.84
N ARG A 445 109.70 -48.12 -76.08
CA ARG A 445 108.27 -48.05 -76.46
C ARG A 445 107.41 -49.02 -75.65
N LEU A 446 107.89 -50.23 -75.36
CA LEU A 446 107.19 -51.21 -74.51
C LEU A 446 106.96 -50.66 -73.09
N ALA A 447 108.02 -50.16 -72.45
CA ALA A 447 107.92 -49.57 -71.10
C ALA A 447 106.97 -48.35 -71.06
N GLU A 448 107.00 -47.49 -72.09
CA GLU A 448 106.05 -46.38 -72.24
C GLU A 448 104.59 -46.85 -72.38
N THR A 449 104.34 -47.96 -73.09
CA THR A 449 102.99 -48.53 -73.20
C THR A 449 102.52 -49.21 -71.91
N GLU A 450 103.39 -49.92 -71.19
CA GLU A 450 103.05 -50.53 -69.90
C GLU A 450 102.73 -49.46 -68.83
N ALA A 451 103.50 -48.36 -68.80
CA ALA A 451 103.24 -47.23 -67.91
C ALA A 451 101.85 -46.61 -68.18
N LYS A 452 101.51 -46.38 -69.46
CA LYS A 452 100.19 -45.88 -69.87
C LYS A 452 99.06 -46.84 -69.49
N TYR A 453 99.26 -48.14 -69.67
CA TYR A 453 98.27 -49.16 -69.27
C TYR A 453 98.00 -49.12 -67.75
N ARG A 454 99.04 -49.13 -66.92
CA ARG A 454 98.87 -49.05 -65.44
C ARG A 454 98.21 -47.74 -65.02
N GLN A 455 98.53 -46.62 -65.67
CA GLN A 455 97.87 -45.34 -65.40
C GLN A 455 96.37 -45.41 -65.70
N GLN A 456 95.97 -46.01 -66.83
CA GLN A 456 94.56 -46.20 -67.17
C GLN A 456 93.84 -47.16 -66.22
N GLN A 457 94.50 -48.25 -65.79
CA GLN A 457 93.93 -49.17 -64.80
C GLN A 457 93.63 -48.44 -63.47
N ASN A 458 94.60 -47.69 -62.94
CA ASN A 458 94.41 -46.92 -61.71
C ASN A 458 93.24 -45.93 -61.83
N MET A 459 93.13 -45.21 -62.95
CA MET A 459 92.02 -44.28 -63.20
C MET A 459 90.65 -44.98 -63.28
N PHE A 460 90.59 -46.22 -63.79
CA PHE A 460 89.34 -46.99 -63.78
C PHE A 460 88.97 -47.46 -62.36
N GLU A 461 89.97 -47.84 -61.56
CA GLU A 461 89.76 -48.24 -60.16
C GLU A 461 89.29 -47.06 -59.29
N THR A 462 89.83 -45.84 -59.48
CA THR A 462 89.35 -44.63 -58.79
C THR A 462 87.92 -44.28 -59.19
N VAL A 463 87.60 -44.23 -60.49
CA VAL A 463 86.23 -43.95 -60.98
C VAL A 463 85.23 -45.00 -60.47
N ARG A 464 85.64 -46.28 -60.36
CA ARG A 464 84.80 -47.33 -59.77
C ARG A 464 84.58 -47.13 -58.27
N ALA A 465 85.60 -46.69 -57.53
CA ALA A 465 85.48 -46.35 -56.12
C ALA A 465 84.56 -45.13 -55.90
N GLU A 466 84.73 -44.07 -56.69
CA GLU A 466 83.89 -42.86 -56.68
C GLU A 466 82.43 -43.19 -57.01
N ARG A 467 82.16 -43.98 -58.07
CA ARG A 467 80.81 -44.46 -58.38
C ARG A 467 80.19 -45.19 -57.19
N ASN A 468 80.93 -46.07 -56.53
CA ASN A 468 80.44 -46.84 -55.38
C ASN A 468 80.19 -45.94 -54.16
N ALA A 469 81.02 -44.92 -53.93
CA ALA A 469 80.81 -43.91 -52.89
C ALA A 469 79.55 -43.07 -53.16
N CYS A 470 79.43 -42.48 -54.35
CA CYS A 470 78.23 -41.73 -54.76
C CYS A 470 76.95 -42.59 -54.72
N GLY A 471 77.06 -43.88 -55.06
CA GLY A 471 75.95 -44.83 -54.95
C GLY A 471 75.47 -45.03 -53.50
N LYS A 472 76.39 -45.12 -52.53
CA LYS A 472 76.07 -45.20 -51.10
C LYS A 472 75.44 -43.91 -50.59
N SER A 473 76.05 -42.76 -50.89
CA SER A 473 75.51 -41.46 -50.45
C SER A 473 74.14 -41.16 -51.08
N LEU A 474 73.86 -41.68 -52.29
CA LEU A 474 72.53 -41.59 -52.89
C LEU A 474 71.50 -42.46 -52.15
N THR A 475 71.86 -43.68 -51.72
CA THR A 475 70.97 -44.52 -50.90
C THR A 475 70.75 -43.94 -49.51
N GLU A 476 71.81 -43.45 -48.85
CA GLU A 476 71.74 -42.78 -47.54
C GLU A 476 70.81 -41.55 -47.60
N ALA A 477 70.98 -40.69 -48.61
CA ALA A 477 70.10 -39.55 -48.83
C ALA A 477 68.65 -39.96 -49.17
N HIS A 478 68.44 -41.10 -49.82
CA HIS A 478 67.08 -41.61 -50.09
C HIS A 478 66.39 -42.09 -48.80
N ASP A 479 67.11 -42.79 -47.95
CA ASP A 479 66.62 -43.26 -46.65
C ASP A 479 66.34 -42.08 -45.71
N GLU A 480 67.21 -41.05 -45.68
CA GLU A 480 66.96 -39.79 -44.97
C GLU A 480 65.70 -39.07 -45.47
N ILE A 481 65.51 -38.95 -46.79
CA ILE A 481 64.29 -38.38 -47.39
C ILE A 481 63.06 -39.19 -46.97
N GLN A 482 63.17 -40.52 -46.89
CA GLN A 482 62.06 -41.38 -46.49
C GLN A 482 61.75 -41.27 -44.99
N GLU A 483 62.75 -41.15 -44.12
CA GLU A 483 62.56 -40.79 -42.72
C GLU A 483 61.89 -39.43 -42.55
N LEU A 484 62.35 -38.40 -43.28
CA LEU A 484 61.78 -37.07 -43.23
C LEU A 484 60.32 -37.05 -43.69
N LYS A 485 59.98 -37.80 -44.75
CA LYS A 485 58.57 -38.01 -45.18
C LYS A 485 57.74 -38.70 -44.10
N ASN A 486 58.29 -39.69 -43.40
CA ASN A 486 57.58 -40.37 -42.31
C ASN A 486 57.38 -39.43 -41.11
N LYS A 487 58.40 -38.67 -40.71
CA LYS A 487 58.32 -37.63 -39.67
C LYS A 487 57.29 -36.55 -40.03
N LEU A 488 57.26 -36.09 -41.28
CA LEU A 488 56.29 -35.11 -41.78
C LEU A 488 54.86 -35.66 -41.74
N LYS A 489 54.62 -36.93 -42.09
CA LYS A 489 53.31 -37.57 -41.92
C LYS A 489 52.85 -37.60 -40.47
N VAL A 490 53.74 -37.96 -39.53
CA VAL A 490 53.41 -37.97 -38.09
C VAL A 490 53.08 -36.56 -37.59
N LEU A 491 53.91 -35.56 -37.94
CA LEU A 491 53.66 -34.16 -37.61
C LEU A 491 52.35 -33.64 -38.22
N SER A 492 52.03 -34.02 -39.47
CA SER A 492 50.77 -33.65 -40.11
C SER A 492 49.55 -34.25 -39.39
N HIS A 493 49.66 -35.49 -38.89
CA HIS A 493 48.58 -36.10 -38.11
C HIS A 493 48.43 -35.44 -36.73
N GLN A 494 49.54 -35.12 -36.06
CA GLN A 494 49.54 -34.35 -34.80
C GLN A 494 48.95 -32.94 -34.98
N ILE A 495 49.26 -32.26 -36.09
CA ILE A 495 48.66 -30.96 -36.43
C ILE A 495 47.14 -31.09 -36.60
N GLU A 496 46.66 -32.12 -37.30
CA GLU A 496 45.21 -32.29 -37.50
C GLU A 496 44.49 -32.65 -36.20
N GLN A 497 45.08 -33.52 -35.37
CA GLN A 497 44.57 -33.82 -34.04
C GLN A 497 44.51 -32.57 -33.15
N LEU A 498 45.56 -31.74 -33.15
CA LEU A 498 45.57 -30.47 -32.41
C LEU A 498 44.56 -29.46 -32.95
N LYS A 499 44.25 -29.45 -34.25
CA LYS A 499 43.15 -28.63 -34.80
C LYS A 499 41.78 -29.13 -34.32
N GLU A 500 41.55 -30.44 -34.31
CA GLU A 500 40.30 -31.01 -33.77
C GLU A 500 40.14 -30.70 -32.28
N ASP A 501 41.23 -30.81 -31.50
CA ASP A 501 41.25 -30.39 -30.09
C ASP A 501 40.96 -28.89 -29.93
N ILE A 502 41.52 -28.01 -30.77
CA ILE A 502 41.20 -26.58 -30.77
C ILE A 502 39.72 -26.34 -31.08
N VAL A 503 39.18 -26.93 -32.16
CA VAL A 503 37.77 -26.76 -32.56
C VAL A 503 36.80 -27.27 -31.49
N THR A 504 37.10 -28.41 -30.85
CA THR A 504 36.27 -28.90 -29.74
C THR A 504 36.38 -28.02 -28.49
N LYS A 505 37.55 -27.43 -28.22
CA LYS A 505 37.74 -26.46 -27.12
C LYS A 505 37.03 -25.13 -27.40
N GLU A 506 37.06 -24.62 -28.62
CA GLU A 506 36.29 -23.44 -29.04
C GLU A 506 34.77 -23.70 -28.90
N SER A 507 34.30 -24.88 -29.32
CA SER A 507 32.90 -25.29 -29.12
C SER A 507 32.50 -25.36 -27.65
N GLN A 508 33.37 -25.85 -26.77
CA GLN A 508 33.17 -25.86 -25.32
C GLN A 508 33.15 -24.43 -24.76
N LEU A 509 34.09 -23.58 -25.17
CA LEU A 509 34.22 -22.21 -24.68
C LEU A 509 33.01 -21.34 -25.06
N ILE A 510 32.49 -21.47 -26.28
CA ILE A 510 31.25 -20.78 -26.70
C ILE A 510 30.03 -21.23 -25.86
N LYS A 511 29.94 -22.52 -25.50
CA LYS A 511 28.87 -23.04 -24.63
C LYS A 511 28.99 -22.47 -23.21
N GLU A 512 30.19 -22.44 -22.65
CA GLU A 512 30.46 -21.84 -21.34
C GLU A 512 30.17 -20.33 -21.34
N GLU A 513 30.53 -19.60 -22.39
CA GLU A 513 30.18 -18.18 -22.52
C GLU A 513 28.67 -17.94 -22.58
N PHE A 514 27.92 -18.81 -23.28
CA PHE A 514 26.46 -18.73 -23.30
C PHE A 514 25.84 -18.99 -21.93
N ILE A 515 26.34 -20.01 -21.21
CA ILE A 515 25.91 -20.32 -19.84
C ILE A 515 26.24 -19.14 -18.89
N ARG A 516 27.47 -18.61 -18.95
CA ARG A 516 27.89 -17.43 -18.18
C ARG A 516 26.97 -16.23 -18.45
N ASN A 517 26.68 -15.92 -19.71
CA ASN A 517 25.79 -14.82 -20.08
C ASN A 517 24.35 -15.02 -19.57
N LYS A 518 23.85 -16.27 -19.52
CA LYS A 518 22.55 -16.59 -18.93
C LYS A 518 22.58 -16.36 -17.41
N VAL A 519 23.59 -16.88 -16.72
CA VAL A 519 23.78 -16.72 -15.27
C VAL A 519 23.98 -15.25 -14.88
N GLU A 520 24.69 -14.44 -15.68
CA GLU A 520 24.81 -12.99 -15.41
C GLU A 520 23.48 -12.24 -15.56
N LYS A 521 22.64 -12.61 -16.53
CA LYS A 521 21.27 -12.05 -16.65
C LYS A 521 20.38 -12.45 -15.48
N GLU A 522 20.44 -13.71 -15.05
CA GLU A 522 19.72 -14.19 -13.87
C GLU A 522 20.22 -13.49 -12.58
N ARG A 523 21.53 -13.32 -12.42
CA ARG A 523 22.15 -12.56 -11.32
C ARG A 523 21.67 -11.11 -11.29
N GLU A 524 21.62 -10.43 -12.43
CA GLU A 524 21.19 -9.02 -12.48
C GLU A 524 19.68 -8.88 -12.27
N GLY A 525 18.87 -9.83 -12.77
CA GLY A 525 17.44 -9.90 -12.44
C GLY A 525 17.20 -10.04 -10.93
N LEU A 526 17.83 -11.03 -10.29
CA LEU A 526 17.77 -11.24 -8.84
C LEU A 526 18.28 -10.03 -8.05
N ARG A 527 19.27 -9.28 -8.57
CA ARG A 527 19.77 -8.05 -7.96
C ARG A 527 18.73 -6.93 -7.97
N VAL A 528 18.01 -6.76 -9.09
CA VAL A 528 16.93 -5.78 -9.22
C VAL A 528 15.75 -6.15 -8.31
N GLU A 529 15.34 -7.42 -8.29
CA GLU A 529 14.30 -7.93 -7.39
C GLU A 529 14.66 -7.71 -5.92
N LEU A 530 15.88 -8.08 -5.51
CA LEU A 530 16.40 -7.82 -4.16
C LEU A 530 16.40 -6.33 -3.81
N GLN A 531 16.68 -5.45 -4.77
CA GLN A 531 16.65 -3.99 -4.55
C GLN A 531 15.21 -3.45 -4.44
N SER A 532 14.24 -4.01 -5.17
CA SER A 532 12.81 -3.70 -5.01
C SER A 532 12.32 -4.12 -3.63
N SER A 533 12.52 -5.40 -3.26
CA SER A 533 12.11 -5.92 -1.96
C SER A 533 12.75 -5.16 -0.78
N ARG A 534 14.00 -4.69 -0.93
CA ARG A 534 14.63 -3.82 0.07
C ARG A 534 13.97 -2.45 0.21
N LYS A 535 13.48 -1.85 -0.88
CA LYS A 535 12.71 -0.60 -0.83
C LYS A 535 11.35 -0.82 -0.17
N GLU A 536 10.60 -1.83 -0.61
CA GLU A 536 9.31 -2.22 -0.03
C GLU A 536 9.41 -2.46 1.48
N VAL A 537 10.42 -3.22 1.93
CA VAL A 537 10.69 -3.43 3.37
C VAL A 537 11.06 -2.13 4.10
N SER A 538 11.69 -1.16 3.45
CA SER A 538 11.99 0.15 4.06
C SER A 538 10.75 1.04 4.17
N GLU A 539 9.85 0.98 3.18
CA GLU A 539 8.59 1.71 3.15
C GLU A 539 7.61 1.17 4.19
N LEU A 540 7.44 -0.17 4.24
CA LEU A 540 6.65 -0.85 5.28
C LEU A 540 7.18 -0.56 6.69
N LYS A 541 8.50 -0.49 6.89
CA LYS A 541 9.09 -0.10 8.19
C LYS A 541 8.74 1.34 8.58
N ARG A 542 8.69 2.26 7.62
CA ARG A 542 8.28 3.66 7.85
C ARG A 542 6.79 3.75 8.18
N GLU A 543 5.94 2.98 7.51
CA GLU A 543 4.51 2.90 7.79
C GLU A 543 4.22 2.32 9.18
N ILE A 544 4.91 1.23 9.56
CA ILE A 544 4.83 0.66 10.92
C ILE A 544 5.22 1.69 11.98
N GLU A 545 6.27 2.49 11.74
CA GLU A 545 6.69 3.53 12.69
C GLU A 545 5.67 4.68 12.77
N SER A 546 5.05 5.06 11.64
CA SER A 546 3.94 6.02 11.62
C SER A 546 2.74 5.52 12.43
N MET A 547 2.31 4.27 12.21
CA MET A 547 1.18 3.69 12.94
C MET A 547 1.48 3.54 14.43
N LYS A 548 2.72 3.27 14.86
CA LYS A 548 3.11 3.28 16.28
C LYS A 548 3.01 4.67 16.92
N GLN A 549 3.32 5.72 16.17
CA GLN A 549 3.20 7.09 16.67
C GLN A 549 1.73 7.51 16.81
N GLU A 550 0.88 7.08 15.87
CA GLU A 550 -0.57 7.24 15.94
C GLU A 550 -1.19 6.43 17.10
N GLU A 551 -0.81 5.15 17.24
CA GLU A 551 -1.21 4.30 18.38
C GLU A 551 -0.85 4.96 19.72
N LYS A 552 0.35 5.53 19.85
CA LYS A 552 0.79 6.26 21.04
C LYS A 552 -0.03 7.52 21.29
N SER A 553 -0.44 8.24 20.23
CA SER A 553 -1.34 9.40 20.33
C SER A 553 -2.73 8.99 20.83
N LEU A 554 -3.33 7.97 20.21
CA LEU A 554 -4.64 7.42 20.59
C LEU A 554 -4.64 6.91 22.04
N ARG A 555 -3.58 6.23 22.48
CA ARG A 555 -3.41 5.81 23.89
C ARG A 555 -3.40 7.01 24.87
N GLN A 556 -2.80 8.14 24.49
CA GLN A 556 -2.85 9.36 25.32
C GLN A 556 -4.25 9.99 25.35
N VAL A 557 -4.99 9.95 24.24
CA VAL A 557 -6.39 10.43 24.20
C VAL A 557 -7.28 9.55 25.09
N ILE A 558 -7.15 8.23 25.02
CA ILE A 558 -7.86 7.28 25.89
C ILE A 558 -7.55 7.57 27.37
N GLN A 559 -6.28 7.72 27.74
CA GLN A 559 -5.89 8.01 29.12
C GLN A 559 -6.48 9.33 29.67
N ARG A 560 -6.62 10.36 28.82
CA ARG A 560 -7.30 11.61 29.19
C ARG A 560 -8.80 11.37 29.39
N ALA A 561 -9.46 10.71 28.44
CA ALA A 561 -10.88 10.38 28.54
C ALA A 561 -11.20 9.52 29.79
N GLU A 562 -10.36 8.55 30.13
CA GLU A 562 -10.47 7.77 31.38
C GLU A 562 -10.35 8.65 32.63
N SER A 563 -9.45 9.63 32.62
CA SER A 563 -9.28 10.60 33.71
C SER A 563 -10.49 11.53 33.86
N ASP A 564 -11.05 11.99 32.74
CA ASP A 564 -12.26 12.84 32.73
C ASP A 564 -13.52 12.04 33.14
N ILE A 565 -13.63 10.77 32.73
CA ILE A 565 -14.68 9.85 33.21
C ILE A 565 -14.57 9.65 34.73
N ALA A 566 -13.36 9.47 35.26
CA ALA A 566 -13.15 9.33 36.71
C ALA A 566 -13.52 10.61 37.47
N ARG A 567 -13.19 11.79 36.92
CA ARG A 567 -13.61 13.09 37.46
C ARG A 567 -15.12 13.23 37.46
N HIS A 568 -15.78 13.00 36.33
CA HIS A 568 -17.24 13.12 36.21
C HIS A 568 -18.01 12.15 37.11
N LYS A 569 -17.49 10.94 37.35
CA LYS A 569 -18.07 10.02 38.35
C LYS A 569 -18.05 10.64 39.74
N LYS A 570 -16.92 11.21 40.16
CA LYS A 570 -16.79 11.90 41.45
C LYS A 570 -17.72 13.13 41.55
N ASP A 571 -17.88 13.88 40.45
CA ASP A 571 -18.81 15.02 40.42
C ASP A 571 -20.27 14.56 40.55
N ILE A 572 -20.65 13.44 39.92
CA ILE A 572 -21.98 12.81 40.08
C ILE A 572 -22.18 12.34 41.53
N ASP A 573 -21.21 11.68 42.13
CA ASP A 573 -21.27 11.22 43.53
C ASP A 573 -21.45 12.42 44.48
N ASN A 574 -20.74 13.53 44.25
CA ASN A 574 -20.91 14.77 45.01
C ASN A 574 -22.34 15.33 44.88
N ILE A 575 -22.88 15.44 43.65
CA ILE A 575 -24.25 15.92 43.40
C ILE A 575 -25.30 14.99 44.03
N MET A 576 -25.06 13.67 44.03
CA MET A 576 -25.93 12.71 44.73
C MET A 576 -25.90 12.93 46.25
N ASN A 577 -24.72 13.13 46.85
CA ASN A 577 -24.59 13.45 48.27
C ASN A 577 -25.28 14.77 48.64
N GLU A 578 -25.14 15.82 47.81
CA GLU A 578 -25.84 17.09 47.99
C GLU A 578 -27.37 16.93 47.89
N ARG A 579 -27.85 16.20 46.88
CA ARG A 579 -29.27 15.86 46.70
C ARG A 579 -29.82 15.14 47.93
N ASP A 580 -29.10 14.17 48.47
CA ASP A 580 -29.56 13.34 49.59
C ASP A 580 -29.53 14.12 50.92
N MET A 581 -28.55 15.03 51.09
CA MET A 581 -28.54 15.99 52.19
C MET A 581 -29.74 16.96 52.11
N LEU A 582 -29.99 17.55 50.94
CA LEU A 582 -31.12 18.46 50.71
C LEU A 582 -32.47 17.74 50.86
N GLY A 583 -32.58 16.50 50.37
CA GLY A 583 -33.76 15.64 50.56
C GLY A 583 -34.03 15.39 52.05
N THR A 584 -32.99 15.06 52.82
CA THR A 584 -33.08 14.88 54.28
C THR A 584 -33.51 16.17 54.98
N GLN A 585 -32.99 17.33 54.58
CA GLN A 585 -33.41 18.63 55.12
C GLN A 585 -34.86 18.96 54.76
N LEU A 586 -35.31 18.66 53.54
CA LEU A 586 -36.68 18.89 53.07
C LEU A 586 -37.69 18.05 53.87
N VAL A 587 -37.38 16.77 54.12
CA VAL A 587 -38.21 15.89 54.95
C VAL A 587 -38.35 16.46 56.36
N ARG A 588 -37.24 16.79 57.03
CA ARG A 588 -37.26 17.41 58.37
C ARG A 588 -38.10 18.69 58.41
N ARG A 589 -37.98 19.54 57.38
CA ARG A 589 -38.78 20.77 57.28
C ARG A 589 -40.26 20.51 57.04
N ASN A 590 -40.61 19.43 56.34
CA ASN A 590 -42.00 19.01 56.15
C ASN A 590 -42.60 18.43 57.45
N ASP A 591 -41.81 17.70 58.24
CA ASP A 591 -42.20 17.21 59.57
C ASP A 591 -42.40 18.39 60.54
N GLU A 592 -41.48 19.36 60.55
CA GLU A 592 -41.61 20.62 61.30
C GLU A 592 -42.89 21.37 60.92
N LEU A 593 -43.18 21.54 59.63
CA LEU A 593 -44.41 22.18 59.13
C LEU A 593 -45.67 21.42 59.57
N SER A 594 -45.67 20.09 59.45
CA SER A 594 -46.77 19.22 59.86
C SER A 594 -47.06 19.35 61.37
N LEU A 595 -45.99 19.43 62.18
CA LEU A 595 -46.10 19.69 63.61
C LEU A 595 -46.68 21.09 63.91
N GLN A 596 -46.28 22.14 63.17
CA GLN A 596 -46.87 23.47 63.33
C GLN A 596 -48.35 23.49 62.92
N TYR A 597 -48.75 22.84 61.83
CA TYR A 597 -50.17 22.72 61.45
C TYR A 597 -50.99 22.01 62.52
N SER A 598 -50.46 20.92 63.10
CA SER A 598 -51.10 20.24 64.23
C SER A 598 -51.26 21.17 65.45
N ARG A 599 -50.19 21.92 65.80
CA ARG A 599 -50.22 22.90 66.89
C ARG A 599 -51.24 24.01 66.65
N ILE A 600 -51.30 24.58 65.44
CA ILE A 600 -52.28 25.60 65.05
C ILE A 600 -53.70 25.04 65.17
N LYS A 601 -53.96 23.81 64.70
CA LYS A 601 -55.27 23.16 64.81
C LYS A 601 -55.71 22.98 66.27
N VAL A 602 -54.81 22.56 67.17
CA VAL A 602 -55.10 22.43 68.61
C VAL A 602 -55.34 23.79 69.28
N LEU A 603 -54.54 24.81 68.93
CA LEU A 603 -54.73 26.18 69.44
C LEU A 603 -56.05 26.78 68.96
N HIS A 604 -56.39 26.62 67.68
CA HIS A 604 -57.65 27.10 67.11
C HIS A 604 -58.87 26.43 67.75
N GLY A 605 -58.87 25.11 67.91
CA GLY A 605 -59.94 24.40 68.62
C GLY A 605 -60.04 24.76 70.11
N THR A 606 -58.93 25.23 70.73
CA THR A 606 -58.94 25.73 72.11
C THR A 606 -59.49 27.16 72.17
N LEU A 607 -59.11 28.03 71.23
CA LEU A 607 -59.65 29.38 71.07
C LEU A 607 -61.17 29.35 70.83
N GLN A 608 -61.65 28.50 69.91
CA GLN A 608 -63.07 28.36 69.60
C GLN A 608 -63.89 27.89 70.82
N ARG A 609 -63.36 26.95 71.62
CA ARG A 609 -63.99 26.54 72.89
C ARG A 609 -64.01 27.68 73.91
N GLY A 610 -62.93 28.45 74.02
CA GLY A 610 -62.85 29.64 74.86
C GLY A 610 -63.84 30.73 74.45
N GLU A 611 -64.01 30.97 73.15
CA GLU A 611 -64.98 31.91 72.58
C GLU A 611 -66.43 31.51 72.89
N VAL A 612 -66.78 30.22 72.71
CA VAL A 612 -68.11 29.70 73.07
C VAL A 612 -68.37 29.86 74.58
N GLN A 613 -67.41 29.53 75.44
CA GLN A 613 -67.53 29.73 76.88
C GLN A 613 -67.64 31.21 77.27
N TYR A 614 -66.87 32.09 76.63
CA TYR A 614 -66.94 33.53 76.85
C TYR A 614 -68.30 34.11 76.46
N ASN A 615 -68.85 33.70 75.31
CA ASN A 615 -70.17 34.11 74.85
C ASN A 615 -71.29 33.60 75.79
N GLN A 616 -71.16 32.38 76.32
CA GLN A 616 -72.06 31.89 77.38
C GLN A 616 -72.00 32.78 78.63
N ARG A 617 -70.80 33.19 79.09
CA ARG A 617 -70.66 34.11 80.23
C ARG A 617 -71.18 35.52 79.94
N LEU A 618 -71.10 36.01 78.71
CA LEU A 618 -71.74 37.27 78.33
C LEU A 618 -73.27 37.19 78.42
N GLU A 619 -73.87 36.06 78.03
CA GLU A 619 -75.32 35.85 78.17
C GLU A 619 -75.73 35.65 79.64
N ASP A 620 -74.97 34.90 80.45
CA ASP A 620 -75.17 34.84 81.91
C ASP A 620 -75.19 36.24 82.53
N ILE A 621 -74.21 37.08 82.19
CA ILE A 621 -74.11 38.47 82.65
C ILE A 621 -75.29 39.31 82.16
N ARG A 622 -75.79 39.08 80.95
CA ARG A 622 -76.98 39.76 80.40
C ARG A 622 -78.24 39.37 81.19
N LEU A 623 -78.45 38.08 81.44
CA LEU A 623 -79.57 37.57 82.22
C LEU A 623 -79.54 38.10 83.66
N LEU A 624 -78.37 38.08 84.32
CA LEU A 624 -78.19 38.67 85.65
C LEU A 624 -78.47 40.18 85.65
N LYS A 625 -78.05 40.93 84.61
CA LYS A 625 -78.39 42.36 84.47
C LYS A 625 -79.90 42.60 84.29
N LEU A 626 -80.62 41.69 83.64
CA LEU A 626 -82.08 41.76 83.52
C LEU A 626 -82.77 41.47 84.85
N GLU A 627 -82.33 40.44 85.59
CA GLU A 627 -82.89 40.11 86.90
C GLU A 627 -82.61 41.23 87.93
N VAL A 628 -81.41 41.82 87.92
CA VAL A 628 -81.09 43.02 88.73
C VAL A 628 -82.00 44.21 88.38
N LYS A 629 -82.36 44.40 87.10
CA LYS A 629 -83.35 45.43 86.71
C LYS A 629 -84.74 45.10 87.25
N LYS A 630 -85.19 43.86 87.10
CA LYS A 630 -86.48 43.36 87.61
C LYS A 630 -86.60 43.55 89.12
N LEU A 631 -85.62 43.08 89.89
CA LEU A 631 -85.58 43.26 91.35
C LEU A 631 -85.53 44.74 91.78
N ARG A 632 -84.85 45.61 91.02
CA ARG A 632 -84.88 47.07 91.26
C ARG A 632 -86.26 47.67 90.98
N THR A 633 -86.95 47.27 89.91
CA THR A 633 -88.32 47.72 89.64
C THR A 633 -89.29 47.20 90.70
N GLU A 634 -89.16 45.94 91.12
CA GLU A 634 -89.98 45.32 92.16
C GLU A 634 -89.79 46.02 93.51
N LYS A 635 -88.54 46.24 93.94
CA LYS A 635 -88.22 47.07 95.12
C LYS A 635 -88.86 48.46 95.03
N THR A 636 -88.85 49.09 93.86
CA THR A 636 -89.43 50.43 93.66
C THR A 636 -90.96 50.40 93.77
N LEU A 637 -91.62 49.37 93.26
CA LEU A 637 -93.06 49.15 93.41
C LEU A 637 -93.43 48.84 94.87
N LEU A 638 -92.64 48.02 95.57
CA LEU A 638 -92.83 47.73 96.99
C LEU A 638 -92.68 48.98 97.87
N ILE A 639 -91.70 49.85 97.59
CA ILE A 639 -91.55 51.14 98.27
C ILE A 639 -92.80 52.02 98.06
N LYS A 640 -93.31 52.11 96.83
CA LYS A 640 -94.57 52.83 96.55
C LYS A 640 -95.76 52.20 97.27
N ASN A 641 -95.86 50.88 97.33
CA ASN A 641 -96.92 50.20 98.07
C ASN A 641 -96.84 50.46 99.58
N ILE A 642 -95.63 50.58 100.16
CA ILE A 642 -95.43 50.97 101.56
C ILE A 642 -95.84 52.44 101.79
N GLN A 643 -95.55 53.34 100.85
CA GLN A 643 -96.01 54.74 100.90
C GLN A 643 -97.54 54.80 100.84
N ASN A 644 -98.16 54.12 99.88
CA ASN A 644 -99.62 53.99 99.77
C ASN A 644 -100.24 53.37 101.03
N MET A 645 -99.61 52.36 101.65
CA MET A 645 -100.03 51.78 102.93
C MET A 645 -99.99 52.81 104.07
N SER A 646 -99.02 53.73 104.07
CA SER A 646 -98.94 54.81 105.06
C SER A 646 -100.04 55.86 104.87
N ASP A 647 -100.41 56.16 103.64
CA ASP A 647 -101.51 57.07 103.32
C ASP A 647 -102.87 56.42 103.59
N LEU A 648 -103.06 55.15 103.21
CA LEU A 648 -104.23 54.35 103.61
C LEU A 648 -104.39 54.26 105.13
N ARG A 649 -103.30 54.20 105.91
CA ARG A 649 -103.36 54.26 107.37
C ARG A 649 -103.81 55.63 107.89
N LYS A 650 -103.39 56.73 107.26
CA LYS A 650 -103.91 58.08 107.56
C LYS A 650 -105.39 58.17 107.19
N GLU A 651 -105.78 57.64 106.04
CA GLU A 651 -107.16 57.64 105.56
C GLU A 651 -108.06 56.80 106.48
N VAL A 652 -107.60 55.63 106.95
CA VAL A 652 -108.29 54.86 108.02
C VAL A 652 -108.34 55.65 109.34
N PHE A 653 -107.32 56.43 109.69
CA PHE A 653 -107.39 57.30 110.87
C PHE A 653 -108.39 58.45 110.69
N HIS A 654 -108.41 59.11 109.52
CA HIS A 654 -109.38 60.15 109.18
C HIS A 654 -110.80 59.58 109.13
N LEU A 655 -111.02 58.43 108.48
CA LEU A 655 -112.32 57.75 108.46
C LEU A 655 -112.76 57.29 109.86
N ASN A 656 -111.85 56.91 110.76
CA ASN A 656 -112.21 56.65 112.16
C ASN A 656 -112.54 57.93 112.92
N HIS A 657 -111.81 59.02 112.68
CA HIS A 657 -112.11 60.34 113.26
C HIS A 657 -113.48 60.85 112.77
N ASP A 658 -113.74 60.78 111.47
CA ASP A 658 -115.00 61.15 110.83
C ASP A 658 -116.13 60.20 111.23
N LEU A 659 -115.89 58.89 111.40
CA LEU A 659 -116.87 57.96 111.98
C LEU A 659 -117.19 58.33 113.44
N THR A 660 -116.20 58.77 114.23
CA THR A 660 -116.42 59.25 115.59
C THR A 660 -117.20 60.56 115.60
N ARG A 661 -116.92 61.45 114.64
CA ARG A 661 -117.63 62.71 114.43
C ARG A 661 -119.06 62.50 113.96
N GLU A 662 -119.29 61.59 113.03
CA GLU A 662 -120.63 61.19 112.57
C GLU A 662 -121.36 60.38 113.65
N ARG A 663 -120.69 59.65 114.54
CA ARG A 663 -121.33 59.09 115.76
C ARG A 663 -121.79 60.17 116.74
N LEU A 664 -120.95 61.17 117.01
CA LEU A 664 -121.32 62.34 117.82
C LEU A 664 -122.44 63.15 117.17
N LYS A 665 -122.43 63.25 115.84
CA LYS A 665 -123.48 63.90 115.05
C LYS A 665 -124.73 63.05 114.95
N VAL A 666 -124.64 61.71 114.97
CA VAL A 666 -125.80 60.83 115.10
C VAL A 666 -126.41 60.96 116.50
N MET A 667 -125.61 61.06 117.57
CA MET A 667 -126.14 61.44 118.90
C MET A 667 -126.83 62.80 118.86
N ALA A 668 -126.21 63.83 118.28
CA ALA A 668 -126.82 65.15 118.13
C ALA A 668 -128.05 65.13 117.22
N LEU A 669 -128.09 64.28 116.19
CA LEU A 669 -129.25 64.07 115.31
C LEU A 669 -130.31 63.20 115.98
N GLU A 670 -129.98 62.33 116.93
CA GLU A 670 -130.93 61.62 117.79
C GLU A 670 -131.59 62.60 118.77
N GLU A 671 -130.82 63.57 119.30
CA GLU A 671 -131.34 64.72 120.04
C GLU A 671 -132.23 65.62 119.13
N GLU A 672 -131.79 65.97 117.92
CA GLU A 672 -132.62 66.74 116.96
C GLU A 672 -133.84 65.94 116.44
N VAL A 673 -133.80 64.60 116.41
CA VAL A 673 -134.95 63.74 116.07
C VAL A 673 -135.95 63.67 117.23
N GLN A 674 -135.51 63.85 118.48
CA GLN A 674 -136.44 64.06 119.60
C GLN A 674 -137.18 65.41 119.51
N THR A 675 -136.69 66.38 118.72
CA THR A 675 -137.37 67.67 118.46
C THR A 675 -137.31 68.08 116.97
N PRO A 676 -138.17 67.51 116.10
CA PRO A 676 -138.00 67.63 114.65
C PRO A 676 -138.37 69.02 114.09
N LEU A 677 -137.37 69.74 113.57
CA LEU A 677 -137.52 70.90 112.68
C LEU A 677 -136.87 70.57 111.32
N ASN A 678 -137.63 69.94 110.43
CA ASN A 678 -137.08 69.25 109.27
C ASN A 678 -137.55 69.87 107.94
N ILE A 679 -136.65 70.51 107.18
CA ILE A 679 -136.97 71.12 105.87
C ILE A 679 -135.91 70.78 104.79
N HIS A 680 -136.29 69.78 103.99
CA HIS A 680 -135.94 69.54 102.57
C HIS A 680 -134.80 68.61 102.16
N ARG A 681 -135.00 68.08 100.95
CA ARG A 681 -134.62 66.74 100.47
C ARG A 681 -134.23 66.87 98.98
N TRP A 682 -133.02 66.42 98.62
CA TRP A 682 -132.38 66.31 97.27
C TRP A 682 -131.25 67.32 96.92
N ARG A 683 -130.22 66.82 96.21
CA ARG A 683 -129.10 67.54 95.58
C ARG A 683 -128.73 66.87 94.23
N LYS A 684 -128.29 67.64 93.23
CA LYS A 684 -127.91 67.18 91.87
C LYS A 684 -126.49 66.58 91.79
N LEU A 685 -126.26 65.75 90.76
CA LEU A 685 -124.97 65.24 90.30
C LEU A 685 -124.40 66.12 89.17
N GLU A 686 -123.07 66.20 89.03
CA GLU A 686 -122.37 66.98 87.99
C GLU A 686 -121.45 66.10 87.13
N GLY A 687 -121.39 66.42 85.83
CA GLY A 687 -120.48 65.86 84.84
C GLY A 687 -120.75 66.48 83.47
N SER A 688 -119.70 66.84 82.71
CA SER A 688 -119.78 67.57 81.44
C SER A 688 -118.75 67.07 80.43
N ASP A 689 -119.09 67.12 79.13
CA ASP A 689 -118.24 66.64 78.03
C ASP A 689 -117.04 67.57 77.67
N PRO A 690 -115.93 67.02 77.15
CA PRO A 690 -114.72 67.76 76.81
C PRO A 690 -114.84 68.65 75.56
N SER A 691 -114.10 69.76 75.53
CA SER A 691 -114.28 70.82 74.51
C SER A 691 -113.51 70.59 73.20
N THR A 692 -113.95 71.27 72.14
CA THR A 692 -113.37 71.23 70.77
C THR A 692 -111.87 71.53 70.73
N TYR A 693 -111.34 72.31 71.67
CA TYR A 693 -109.90 72.59 71.76
C TYR A 693 -109.04 71.34 72.02
N GLU A 694 -109.53 70.41 72.84
CA GLU A 694 -108.80 69.18 73.17
C GLU A 694 -108.73 68.22 71.97
N LEU A 695 -109.81 68.15 71.18
CA LEU A 695 -109.81 67.45 69.89
C LEU A 695 -108.80 68.06 68.91
N LEU A 696 -108.80 69.38 68.77
CA LEU A 696 -107.91 70.11 67.84
C LEU A 696 -106.43 69.91 68.19
N LYS A 697 -106.09 69.95 69.49
CA LYS A 697 -104.75 69.63 70.00
C LYS A 697 -104.33 68.20 69.68
N LYS A 698 -105.26 67.23 69.73
CA LYS A 698 -105.01 65.83 69.38
C LYS A 698 -104.81 65.63 67.87
N ILE A 699 -105.54 66.34 67.04
CA ILE A 699 -105.36 66.35 65.57
C ILE A 699 -103.96 66.86 65.18
N GLN A 700 -103.50 67.97 65.77
CA GLN A 700 -102.16 68.51 65.48
C GLN A 700 -101.02 67.57 65.88
N ILE A 701 -101.16 66.83 66.99
CA ILE A 701 -100.19 65.82 67.43
C ILE A 701 -100.12 64.67 66.41
N LEU A 702 -101.27 64.22 65.90
CA LEU A 702 -101.34 63.16 64.89
C LEU A 702 -100.73 63.60 63.55
N GLN A 703 -101.03 64.82 63.08
CA GLN A 703 -100.44 65.38 61.86
C GLN A 703 -98.90 65.45 61.92
N LYS A 704 -98.33 65.92 63.04
CA LYS A 704 -96.87 65.92 63.25
C LYS A 704 -96.27 64.52 63.23
N ARG A 705 -97.00 63.51 63.71
CA ARG A 705 -96.55 62.10 63.71
C ARG A 705 -96.55 61.51 62.30
N VAL A 706 -97.55 61.82 61.49
CA VAL A 706 -97.64 61.39 60.08
C VAL A 706 -96.52 61.99 59.24
N ILE A 707 -96.24 63.28 59.37
CA ILE A 707 -95.14 63.95 58.64
C ILE A 707 -93.78 63.30 58.98
N LYS A 708 -93.54 62.97 60.26
CA LYS A 708 -92.31 62.27 60.66
C LYS A 708 -92.21 60.87 60.03
N MET A 709 -93.29 60.09 60.04
CA MET A 709 -93.29 58.75 59.41
C MET A 709 -93.07 58.80 57.90
N ALA A 710 -93.56 59.83 57.21
CA ALA A 710 -93.30 60.04 55.79
C ALA A 710 -91.80 60.33 55.51
N ALA A 711 -91.16 61.15 56.34
CA ALA A 711 -89.72 61.42 56.23
C ALA A 711 -88.88 60.14 56.48
N ASP A 712 -89.20 59.39 57.54
CA ASP A 712 -88.52 58.12 57.88
C ASP A 712 -88.67 57.07 56.75
N MET A 713 -89.78 57.09 56.00
CA MET A 713 -90.02 56.22 54.85
C MET A 713 -89.13 56.60 53.65
N ILE A 714 -89.05 57.89 53.30
CA ILE A 714 -88.20 58.38 52.20
C ILE A 714 -86.72 58.08 52.46
N GLU A 715 -86.25 58.22 53.70
CA GLU A 715 -84.86 57.90 54.06
C GLU A 715 -84.55 56.39 53.90
N LYS A 716 -85.51 55.51 54.21
CA LYS A 716 -85.37 54.06 54.00
C LYS A 716 -85.39 53.69 52.51
N GLU A 717 -86.27 54.30 51.72
CA GLU A 717 -86.36 54.04 50.29
C GLU A 717 -85.07 54.49 49.56
N LYS A 718 -84.46 55.60 49.99
CA LYS A 718 -83.14 56.01 49.51
C LYS A 718 -82.06 54.97 49.84
N LYS A 719 -82.01 54.48 51.08
CA LYS A 719 -81.03 53.45 51.51
C LYS A 719 -81.18 52.16 50.69
N ILE A 720 -82.40 51.74 50.37
CA ILE A 720 -82.66 50.58 49.50
C ILE A 720 -82.06 50.80 48.11
N LYS A 721 -82.38 51.92 47.44
CA LYS A 721 -81.85 52.27 46.12
C LYS A 721 -80.31 52.37 46.09
N ASP A 722 -79.70 52.89 47.16
CA ASP A 722 -78.24 52.95 47.29
C ASP A 722 -77.62 51.54 47.46
N THR A 723 -78.27 50.64 48.21
CA THR A 723 -77.83 49.23 48.33
C THR A 723 -78.03 48.41 47.06
N GLU A 724 -79.10 48.64 46.29
CA GLU A 724 -79.35 47.97 45.01
C GLU A 724 -78.30 48.36 43.96
N LYS A 725 -77.94 49.65 43.88
CA LYS A 725 -76.83 50.11 43.04
C LYS A 725 -75.50 49.46 43.43
N LEU A 726 -75.19 49.41 44.73
CA LEU A 726 -73.96 48.76 45.22
C LEU A 726 -73.93 47.26 44.87
N TYR A 727 -75.07 46.56 45.01
CA TYR A 727 -75.20 45.15 44.66
C TYR A 727 -75.02 44.91 43.15
N MET A 728 -75.63 45.73 42.29
CA MET A 728 -75.45 45.59 40.83
C MET A 728 -74.01 45.89 40.40
N ASN A 729 -73.37 46.92 40.95
CA ASN A 729 -71.96 47.22 40.70
C ASN A 729 -71.04 46.05 41.12
N LEU A 730 -71.28 45.46 42.30
CA LEU A 730 -70.54 44.27 42.76
C LEU A 730 -70.77 43.06 41.87
N ARG A 731 -72.01 42.85 41.39
CA ARG A 731 -72.36 41.76 40.47
C ARG A 731 -71.67 41.93 39.11
N GLU A 732 -71.61 43.15 38.59
CA GLU A 732 -70.92 43.47 37.33
C GLU A 732 -69.40 43.26 37.45
N ILE A 733 -68.79 43.72 38.55
CA ILE A 733 -67.37 43.48 38.86
C ILE A 733 -67.09 41.97 38.97
N LEU A 734 -67.94 41.22 39.68
CA LEU A 734 -67.82 39.76 39.81
C LEU A 734 -67.98 39.03 38.47
N SER A 735 -68.84 39.50 37.55
CA SER A 735 -68.93 38.92 36.20
C SER A 735 -67.69 39.19 35.32
N LYS A 736 -66.90 40.22 35.65
CA LYS A 736 -65.65 40.55 34.95
C LYS A 736 -64.42 39.84 35.56
N HIS A 737 -64.58 39.13 36.67
CA HIS A 737 -63.50 38.31 37.22
C HIS A 737 -63.40 36.96 36.49
N PRO A 738 -62.22 36.58 35.97
CA PRO A 738 -62.04 35.28 35.34
C PRO A 738 -62.24 34.16 36.37
N GLY A 739 -62.98 33.12 35.98
CA GLY A 739 -63.34 32.00 36.86
C GLY A 739 -62.13 31.27 37.45
N PRO A 740 -62.34 30.45 38.51
CA PRO A 740 -61.24 29.80 39.24
C PRO A 740 -60.32 28.95 38.34
N GLU A 741 -60.86 28.34 37.28
CA GLU A 741 -60.06 27.60 36.27
C GLU A 741 -59.10 28.50 35.48
N ALA A 742 -59.55 29.69 35.09
CA ALA A 742 -58.72 30.69 34.42
C ALA A 742 -57.67 31.29 35.37
N MET A 743 -57.98 31.45 36.65
CA MET A 743 -57.00 31.86 37.66
C MET A 743 -55.94 30.77 37.92
N VAL A 744 -56.32 29.48 37.86
CA VAL A 744 -55.39 28.35 37.92
C VAL A 744 -54.54 28.24 36.66
N SER A 745 -55.10 28.47 35.47
CA SER A 745 -54.34 28.48 34.22
C SER A 745 -53.34 29.65 34.17
N LEU A 746 -53.73 30.83 34.64
CA LEU A 746 -52.86 32.01 34.78
C LEU A 746 -51.69 31.76 35.75
N ASN A 747 -51.95 31.11 36.90
CA ASN A 747 -50.87 30.73 37.82
C ASN A 747 -49.91 29.69 37.20
N LYS A 748 -50.42 28.73 36.43
CA LYS A 748 -49.59 27.76 35.69
C LYS A 748 -48.73 28.46 34.62
N THR A 749 -49.30 29.34 33.80
CA THR A 749 -48.54 30.07 32.77
C THR A 749 -47.56 31.07 33.39
N GLN A 750 -47.91 31.76 34.47
CA GLN A 750 -47.00 32.64 35.20
C GLN A 750 -45.83 31.86 35.83
N LYS A 751 -46.07 30.66 36.38
CA LYS A 751 -45.00 29.79 36.89
C LYS A 751 -44.07 29.34 35.76
N ALA A 752 -44.61 28.85 34.65
CA ALA A 752 -43.84 28.48 33.46
C ALA A 752 -43.04 29.66 32.88
N LEU A 753 -43.61 30.87 32.90
CA LEU A 753 -42.91 32.10 32.46
C LEU A 753 -41.76 32.46 33.40
N ARG A 754 -41.91 32.32 34.73
CA ARG A 754 -40.82 32.52 35.69
C ARG A 754 -39.71 31.48 35.52
N GLU A 755 -40.06 30.22 35.25
CA GLU A 755 -39.09 29.14 34.99
C GLU A 755 -38.34 29.35 33.67
N ARG A 756 -39.03 29.74 32.59
CA ARG A 756 -38.37 30.17 31.34
C ARG A 756 -37.51 31.41 31.54
N GLY A 757 -37.96 32.40 32.32
CA GLY A 757 -37.18 33.58 32.67
C GLY A 757 -35.91 33.26 33.47
N LYS A 758 -35.93 32.22 34.31
CA LYS A 758 -34.70 31.68 34.95
C LYS A 758 -33.78 31.04 33.92
N LYS A 759 -34.28 30.19 33.02
CA LYS A 759 -33.48 29.59 31.94
C LYS A 759 -32.83 30.65 31.04
N VAL A 760 -33.56 31.68 30.64
CA VAL A 760 -33.01 32.82 29.87
C VAL A 760 -31.92 33.55 30.65
N LYS A 761 -32.02 33.70 31.98
CA LYS A 761 -30.94 34.28 32.80
C LYS A 761 -29.70 33.39 32.88
N CYS A 762 -29.85 32.06 32.89
CA CYS A 762 -28.72 31.13 32.79
C CYS A 762 -28.04 31.26 31.42
N LEU A 763 -28.81 31.18 30.34
CA LEU A 763 -28.31 31.35 28.97
C LEU A 763 -27.62 32.72 28.75
N LEU A 764 -28.14 33.81 29.33
CA LEU A 764 -27.48 35.12 29.29
C LEU A 764 -26.17 35.16 30.09
N ALA A 765 -26.07 34.42 31.20
CA ALA A 765 -24.82 34.32 31.96
C ALA A 765 -23.78 33.46 31.23
N GLU A 766 -24.20 32.38 30.58
CA GLU A 766 -23.37 31.55 29.69
C GLU A 766 -22.89 32.38 28.48
N LEU A 767 -23.78 33.12 27.82
CA LEU A 767 -23.43 34.01 26.70
C LEU A 767 -22.45 35.11 27.15
N SER A 768 -22.66 35.73 28.31
CA SER A 768 -21.72 36.71 28.88
C SER A 768 -20.36 36.08 29.24
N MET A 769 -20.32 34.83 29.70
CA MET A 769 -19.07 34.09 29.90
C MET A 769 -18.34 33.86 28.56
N TYR A 770 -19.06 33.46 27.50
CA TYR A 770 -18.48 33.32 26.16
C TYR A 770 -18.00 34.65 25.58
N GLU A 771 -18.70 35.76 25.82
CA GLU A 771 -18.23 37.12 25.45
C GLU A 771 -16.92 37.48 26.15
N VAL A 772 -16.76 37.14 27.43
CA VAL A 772 -15.51 37.31 28.18
C VAL A 772 -14.40 36.44 27.60
N GLN A 773 -14.64 35.15 27.33
CA GLN A 773 -13.66 34.25 26.71
C GLN A 773 -13.25 34.74 25.31
N MET A 774 -14.19 35.19 24.49
CA MET A 774 -13.90 35.80 23.19
C MET A 774 -13.10 37.10 23.32
N GLY A 775 -13.33 37.88 24.39
CA GLY A 775 -12.51 39.02 24.76
C GLY A 775 -11.07 38.63 25.11
N GLU A 776 -10.88 37.58 25.91
CA GLU A 776 -9.56 37.03 26.25
C GLU A 776 -8.83 36.48 25.02
N TYR A 777 -9.51 35.74 24.16
CA TYR A 777 -8.94 35.26 22.89
C TYR A 777 -8.54 36.42 21.97
N ARG A 778 -9.34 37.49 21.88
CA ARG A 778 -8.97 38.70 21.12
C ARG A 778 -7.70 39.36 21.69
N ILE A 779 -7.62 39.52 23.01
CA ILE A 779 -6.41 40.04 23.68
C ILE A 779 -5.20 39.12 23.45
N GLY A 780 -5.41 37.80 23.43
CA GLY A 780 -4.38 36.80 23.09
C GLY A 780 -3.90 36.92 21.63
N MET A 781 -4.81 37.10 20.68
CA MET A 781 -4.48 37.34 19.27
C MET A 781 -3.73 38.67 19.09
N ASP A 782 -4.14 39.73 19.78
CA ASP A 782 -3.45 41.02 19.74
C ASP A 782 -2.02 40.92 20.31
N ARG A 783 -1.83 40.22 21.43
CA ARG A 783 -0.49 39.91 21.96
C ARG A 783 0.35 39.11 20.97
N MET A 784 -0.19 38.03 20.40
CA MET A 784 0.53 37.21 19.43
C MET A 784 0.84 37.98 18.13
N SER A 785 -0.01 38.94 17.74
CA SER A 785 0.25 39.89 16.64
C SER A 785 1.37 40.87 16.97
N ILE A 786 1.43 41.40 18.20
CA ILE A 786 2.53 42.24 18.69
C ILE A 786 3.84 41.44 18.73
N GLU A 787 3.83 40.23 19.29
CA GLU A 787 5.00 39.33 19.33
C GLU A 787 5.48 38.93 17.95
N MET A 788 4.58 38.61 17.02
CA MET A 788 4.89 38.35 15.62
C MET A 788 5.51 39.58 14.95
N ASN A 789 4.98 40.78 15.20
CA ASN A 789 5.56 42.02 14.68
C ASN A 789 6.95 42.32 15.27
N ASP A 790 7.19 42.02 16.55
CA ASP A 790 8.51 42.17 17.18
C ASP A 790 9.50 41.10 16.75
N LEU A 791 9.06 39.87 16.48
CA LEU A 791 9.84 38.85 15.78
C LEU A 791 10.20 39.32 14.38
N LYS A 792 9.26 39.93 13.65
CA LYS A 792 9.49 40.52 12.31
C LYS A 792 10.53 41.65 12.37
N LYS A 793 10.45 42.54 13.37
CA LYS A 793 11.48 43.58 13.64
C LYS A 793 12.83 42.95 13.95
N LYS A 794 12.91 41.96 14.86
CA LYS A 794 14.15 41.23 15.22
C LYS A 794 14.76 40.56 13.99
N TYR A 795 13.96 39.90 13.16
CA TYR A 795 14.38 39.29 11.89
C TYR A 795 14.93 40.33 10.90
N PHE A 796 14.25 41.47 10.72
CA PHE A 796 14.76 42.54 9.86
C PHE A 796 16.06 43.17 10.40
N ILE A 797 16.19 43.34 11.72
CA ILE A 797 17.44 43.79 12.36
C ILE A 797 18.56 42.77 12.13
N GLN A 798 18.28 41.47 12.27
CA GLN A 798 19.26 40.40 12.03
C GLN A 798 19.65 40.31 10.54
N LYS A 799 18.70 40.47 9.62
CA LYS A 799 18.95 40.58 8.17
C LYS A 799 19.81 41.82 7.84
N LYS A 800 19.58 42.96 8.50
CA LYS A 800 20.40 44.18 8.34
C LYS A 800 21.82 43.99 8.90
N LYS A 801 21.98 43.34 10.06
CA LYS A 801 23.29 42.94 10.62
C LYS A 801 24.03 41.96 9.70
N LEU A 802 23.35 41.00 9.09
CA LEU A 802 23.94 40.07 8.11
C LEU A 802 24.34 40.76 6.80
N HIS A 803 23.66 41.83 6.38
CA HIS A 803 24.08 42.65 5.23
C HIS A 803 25.35 43.43 5.54
N ILE A 804 25.38 44.13 6.68
CA ILE A 804 26.55 44.89 7.16
C ILE A 804 27.76 43.95 7.33
N SER A 805 27.56 42.76 7.89
CA SER A 805 28.61 41.74 8.03
C SER A 805 29.09 41.12 6.71
N LYS A 806 28.36 41.29 5.60
CA LYS A 806 28.80 40.90 4.26
C LYS A 806 29.58 42.01 3.54
N GLU A 807 29.35 43.26 3.92
CA GLU A 807 30.10 44.43 3.41
C GLU A 807 31.42 44.66 4.17
N SER A 808 31.55 44.16 5.40
CA SER A 808 32.74 44.34 6.25
C SER A 808 33.82 43.23 6.11
N LYS A 809 34.18 42.84 4.88
CA LYS A 809 35.42 42.08 4.62
C LYS A 809 36.25 42.76 3.53
N PRO A 810 37.51 43.14 3.80
CA PRO A 810 38.32 43.89 2.85
C PRO A 810 38.83 42.99 1.72
N LYS A 811 38.77 43.50 0.47
CA LYS A 811 39.58 42.99 -0.65
C LYS A 811 40.69 43.98 -0.95
N SER A 812 41.88 43.70 -0.43
CA SER A 812 43.09 44.41 -0.82
C SER A 812 43.64 43.87 -2.15
N LEU A 813 43.76 44.77 -3.13
CA LEU A 813 44.87 44.86 -4.09
C LEU A 813 45.37 43.56 -4.76
N THR A 814 45.04 43.40 -6.04
CA THR A 814 46.07 43.46 -7.10
C THR A 814 45.43 43.68 -8.48
N GLN A 815 45.84 44.75 -9.14
CA GLN A 815 45.78 44.94 -10.60
C GLN A 815 46.75 43.94 -11.28
N PRO A 816 46.68 43.63 -12.61
CA PRO A 816 46.52 44.67 -13.65
C PRO A 816 45.78 44.32 -14.99
N VAL A 817 45.14 45.37 -15.54
CA VAL A 817 45.31 45.90 -16.93
C VAL A 817 44.57 45.29 -18.16
N PHE A 818 43.97 46.24 -18.91
CA PHE A 818 43.57 46.27 -20.34
C PHE A 818 42.26 45.60 -20.83
N PRO A 819 41.63 46.11 -21.94
CA PRO A 819 40.24 46.57 -21.82
C PRO A 819 39.27 46.19 -22.98
N ALA A 820 38.05 46.71 -22.84
CA ALA A 820 37.14 47.18 -23.90
C ALA A 820 36.19 46.18 -24.60
N ILE A 821 35.26 46.81 -25.35
CA ILE A 821 34.31 46.27 -26.35
C ILE A 821 32.93 45.81 -25.84
N SER A 822 32.07 46.82 -25.64
CA SER A 822 30.74 47.05 -26.26
C SER A 822 29.87 45.92 -26.86
N GLN A 823 28.55 46.17 -26.78
CA GLN A 823 27.42 45.58 -27.55
C GLN A 823 27.05 44.12 -27.16
N SER A 824 25.78 43.79 -26.90
CA SER A 824 24.63 44.10 -27.75
C SER A 824 23.26 43.90 -27.06
N GLN A 825 22.21 44.27 -27.77
CA GLN A 825 20.79 44.25 -27.40
C GLN A 825 20.28 42.85 -26.99
N LYS A 826 19.26 42.82 -26.13
CA LYS A 826 17.92 42.36 -26.53
C LYS A 826 16.84 42.76 -25.53
N LYS A 827 15.79 43.44 -26.03
CA LYS A 827 14.48 43.47 -25.38
C LYS A 827 13.82 42.11 -25.57
N PHE A 828 13.10 41.63 -24.58
CA PHE A 828 11.99 40.71 -24.81
C PHE A 828 10.81 41.12 -23.93
N CYS A 829 9.64 41.20 -24.55
CA CYS A 829 8.37 41.49 -23.87
C CYS A 829 7.60 40.18 -23.65
N GLY A 830 6.73 40.17 -22.64
CA GLY A 830 5.63 39.21 -22.52
C GLY A 830 5.78 38.18 -21.39
N GLY A 831 4.64 37.87 -20.74
CA GLY A 831 4.55 36.72 -19.83
C GLY A 831 4.60 37.04 -18.32
N GLY A 832 3.97 38.13 -17.86
CA GLY A 832 3.74 38.33 -16.44
C GLY A 832 2.65 37.39 -15.91
N PHE A 833 3.05 36.30 -15.23
CA PHE A 833 2.16 35.55 -14.34
C PHE A 833 2.68 35.64 -12.90
N ASN A 834 1.94 36.36 -12.06
CA ASN A 834 2.14 36.33 -10.62
C ASN A 834 1.69 34.95 -10.10
N MET A 835 2.64 34.13 -9.65
CA MET A 835 2.35 32.98 -8.81
C MET A 835 1.82 33.47 -7.46
N THR A 836 0.51 33.59 -7.32
CA THR A 836 -0.16 33.76 -6.04
C THR A 836 0.01 32.49 -5.23
N THR A 837 0.99 32.49 -4.32
CA THR A 837 1.18 31.43 -3.34
C THR A 837 -0.10 31.28 -2.50
N PRO A 838 -0.72 30.09 -2.42
CA PRO A 838 -1.88 29.89 -1.55
C PRO A 838 -1.43 30.01 -0.09
N THR A 839 -2.06 30.92 0.65
CA THR A 839 -1.92 31.00 2.10
C THR A 839 -2.64 29.80 2.73
N PRO A 840 -2.01 29.08 3.69
CA PRO A 840 -2.69 28.02 4.40
C PRO A 840 -3.76 28.63 5.31
N ARG A 841 -5.03 28.36 5.01
CA ARG A 841 -6.13 28.56 5.96
C ARG A 841 -6.01 27.47 7.03
N ASN A 842 -5.61 27.85 8.24
CA ASN A 842 -5.82 27.03 9.42
C ASN A 842 -7.32 26.97 9.71
N CYS A 843 -7.98 25.89 9.30
CA CYS A 843 -9.28 25.51 9.84
C CYS A 843 -9.05 24.51 10.98
N PHE A 844 -8.97 25.03 12.21
CA PHE A 844 -9.27 24.21 13.38
C PHE A 844 -10.79 24.12 13.48
N VAL A 845 -11.35 22.97 13.10
CA VAL A 845 -12.63 22.53 13.64
C VAL A 845 -12.30 21.88 14.97
N VAL A 846 -12.79 22.48 16.05
CA VAL A 846 -12.83 21.83 17.36
C VAL A 846 -14.23 21.29 17.53
N ASP A 847 -14.40 19.99 17.29
CA ASP A 847 -15.56 19.28 17.79
C ASP A 847 -15.55 19.33 19.32
N SER A 848 -16.67 19.72 19.91
CA SER A 848 -16.91 19.64 21.35
C SER A 848 -18.41 19.51 21.58
N GLU A 849 -18.92 18.30 21.37
CA GLU A 849 -20.21 17.91 21.90
C GLU A 849 -20.16 17.75 23.44
N CYS A 850 -21.35 17.83 24.05
CA CYS A 850 -21.70 17.31 25.37
C CYS A 850 -21.12 18.00 26.64
N ARG A 851 -21.89 18.94 27.22
CA ARG A 851 -22.91 18.61 28.25
C ARG A 851 -23.70 19.82 28.75
#